data_AF-A0A3D0D0M1-F1
#
_entry.id   AF-A0A3D0D0M1-F1
#
_cell.length_a   1.000
_cell.length_b   1.000
_cell.length_c   1.000
_cell.angle_alpha   90.00
_cell.angle_beta   90.00
_cell.angle_gamma   90.00
#
_symmetry.space_group_name_H-M   'P 1'
#
loop_
_entity.id
_entity.type
_entity.pdbx_description
1 polymer ?
#
loop_
_entity_poly.entity_id
_entity_poly.type
_entity_poly.pdbx_seq_one_letter_code
_entity_poly.pdbx_strand_id
1 'polypeptide(L)'
;MGAGQTHRRCETAQEGTQRGRLDRPGHRAPPQRRCPPRSAAALDSSGCARGGHPGRHSAWALRSSSRAGCTRSNGRASPWTRQQSRRCGMTAWNNREELVHQVITLRQQQMSLRAISRSLLISRNTVKSLLKDHDKQRNEEHCAIPKKPSRAPKASKLDPYKERVDALLKKYPDATAQRVFEILRGEGFEGGYTRVKKHVRLVRPKPKVEPSKTSVTYGPGEMSESDWTPYDITYTTGLSERIQVFGYVLPFSTRRFYRGFTSYDLHAQMDGHVGAFKRFGGLAAVTKYDGQKVVALRWEGHQPIYNPRFLAFAAHYEFRPLVLRGNPNARPNVERGFWTSEQSFLNAREFRDLDDFNQQLEHWMDTVNDPRPRHGTNSLERFAEEAPHLLPLPQHNYDTARVIYRLCNIDGFVDWQGNRYAVPYDHITDILPVRITRDELFVYSAELEPIARHELVARGQGLQLDPLGFHQCTTRRPAISLDQVKIAFERMGEQSGDFFRRLSSGPPRQWGAGARKILLLRERYATEALDAALGHAARFGALRFEDVQRVLEATHPPRTLDEYVAEDTARRLEKELGMRRTEPRDLREFDRLPVHSPPAGHDSSAKRADNQEESSWQKTPTEKQEADPNSRAAPSQPNPQTTES
;
A
#
# COMPACT_ATOMS: atom_id res chain seq x y z
N MET A 1 -73.90 46.84 -7.35
CA MET A 1 -73.70 48.19 -7.92
C MET A 1 -72.64 48.89 -7.08
N GLY A 2 -71.67 49.61 -7.67
CA GLY A 2 -70.55 50.27 -6.97
C GLY A 2 -69.54 49.27 -6.38
N ALA A 3 -68.25 49.19 -6.75
CA ALA A 3 -67.25 50.14 -7.24
C ALA A 3 -66.80 51.18 -6.20
N GLY A 4 -65.49 51.22 -5.90
CA GLY A 4 -64.87 52.22 -5.01
C GLY A 4 -63.51 51.82 -4.43
N GLN A 5 -62.41 52.06 -5.17
CA GLN A 5 -61.05 52.10 -4.61
C GLN A 5 -60.79 53.46 -3.92
N THR A 6 -59.85 53.55 -2.95
CA THR A 6 -58.84 54.64 -2.89
C THR A 6 -57.76 54.42 -1.81
N HIS A 7 -56.68 55.22 -1.89
CA HIS A 7 -55.38 55.07 -1.20
C HIS A 7 -55.16 56.05 -0.01
N ARG A 8 -54.04 55.80 0.73
CA ARG A 8 -53.26 56.67 1.66
C ARG A 8 -53.75 56.62 3.13
N ARG A 9 -52.90 56.85 4.17
CA ARG A 9 -51.51 57.39 4.23
C ARG A 9 -50.71 56.88 5.48
N CYS A 10 -49.40 57.15 5.46
CA CYS A 10 -48.30 56.86 6.40
C CYS A 10 -48.51 56.98 7.92
N GLU A 11 -47.66 56.25 8.68
CA GLU A 11 -46.98 56.78 9.87
C GLU A 11 -45.63 56.04 10.16
N THR A 12 -44.87 56.47 11.17
CA THR A 12 -43.44 56.15 11.42
C THR A 12 -43.20 55.58 12.85
N ALA A 13 -42.02 55.14 13.32
CA ALA A 13 -40.62 55.31 12.87
C ALA A 13 -39.66 54.20 13.39
N GLN A 14 -38.45 54.16 12.81
CA GLN A 14 -37.11 53.93 13.43
C GLN A 14 -36.71 52.65 14.22
N GLU A 15 -35.43 52.31 14.04
CA GLU A 15 -34.52 51.51 14.91
C GLU A 15 -34.85 50.02 15.15
N GLY A 16 -33.90 49.07 15.23
CA GLY A 16 -32.47 49.11 14.93
C GLY A 16 -31.69 47.95 15.60
N THR A 17 -30.91 47.16 14.84
CA THR A 17 -29.89 46.17 15.32
C THR A 17 -30.38 45.03 16.28
N GLN A 18 -29.79 43.83 16.39
CA GLN A 18 -28.51 43.27 15.93
C GLN A 18 -28.55 41.72 15.83
N ARG A 19 -27.85 41.17 14.84
CA ARG A 19 -27.11 39.87 14.76
C ARG A 19 -27.49 38.67 15.66
N GLY A 20 -27.69 37.52 15.00
CA GLY A 20 -27.54 36.18 15.58
C GLY A 20 -27.60 35.07 14.52
N ARG A 21 -26.53 34.85 13.74
CA ARG A 21 -26.50 33.85 12.65
C ARG A 21 -25.47 32.76 12.98
N LEU A 22 -25.94 31.53 13.13
CA LEU A 22 -25.09 30.34 13.28
C LEU A 22 -24.73 29.76 11.91
N ASP A 23 -23.46 29.42 11.72
CA ASP A 23 -22.92 28.96 10.44
C ASP A 23 -23.23 27.48 10.12
N ARG A 24 -23.43 27.20 8.84
CA ARG A 24 -23.36 25.85 8.25
C ARG A 24 -22.01 25.69 7.54
N PRO A 25 -21.33 24.52 7.62
CA PRO A 25 -20.06 24.31 6.92
C PRO A 25 -20.28 24.16 5.40
N GLY A 26 -19.77 25.10 4.62
CA GLY A 26 -19.78 25.08 3.17
C GLY A 26 -18.50 24.46 2.57
N HIS A 27 -18.66 23.71 1.47
CA HIS A 27 -17.56 23.08 0.73
C HIS A 27 -16.51 24.10 0.24
N ARG A 28 -15.22 23.77 0.37
CA ARG A 28 -14.11 24.50 -0.26
C ARG A 28 -13.67 23.81 -1.55
N ALA A 29 -13.82 24.49 -2.68
CA ALA A 29 -13.16 24.13 -3.94
C ALA A 29 -11.66 24.54 -3.93
N PRO A 30 -10.77 23.81 -4.62
CA PRO A 30 -9.35 24.15 -4.70
C PRO A 30 -9.07 25.29 -5.70
N PRO A 31 -8.01 26.10 -5.49
CA PRO A 31 -7.73 27.26 -6.34
C PRO A 31 -7.02 26.89 -7.65
N GLN A 32 -7.52 27.42 -8.77
CA GLN A 32 -6.88 27.34 -10.08
C GLN A 32 -5.56 28.13 -10.10
N ARG A 33 -4.46 27.50 -10.53
CA ARG A 33 -3.18 28.19 -10.79
C ARG A 33 -3.09 28.64 -12.24
N ARG A 34 -2.86 29.94 -12.46
CA ARG A 34 -2.63 30.54 -13.77
C ARG A 34 -1.28 30.09 -14.35
N CYS A 35 -1.25 29.73 -15.63
CA CYS A 35 -0.02 29.57 -16.41
C CYS A 35 0.41 30.92 -17.03
N PRO A 36 1.73 31.17 -17.21
CA PRO A 36 2.23 32.28 -18.02
C PRO A 36 2.13 31.96 -19.54
N PRO A 37 2.15 32.98 -20.43
CA PRO A 37 1.82 32.81 -21.84
C PRO A 37 2.96 32.21 -22.69
N ARG A 38 2.56 31.51 -23.76
CA ARG A 38 3.44 31.14 -24.88
C ARG A 38 3.84 32.40 -25.67
N SER A 39 5.13 32.56 -25.97
CA SER A 39 5.57 33.41 -27.07
C SER A 39 5.61 32.59 -28.37
N ALA A 40 4.99 33.12 -29.43
CA ALA A 40 5.13 32.61 -30.78
C ALA A 40 6.31 33.31 -31.46
N ALA A 41 7.10 32.57 -32.23
CA ALA A 41 8.00 33.10 -33.25
C ALA A 41 7.82 32.23 -34.50
N ALA A 42 7.49 32.88 -35.62
CA ALA A 42 7.14 32.19 -36.85
C ALA A 42 8.39 31.71 -37.60
N LEU A 43 8.25 30.55 -38.26
CA LEU A 43 9.05 30.20 -39.43
C LEU A 43 8.09 29.69 -40.51
N ASP A 44 7.71 30.62 -41.38
CA ASP A 44 7.08 30.33 -42.66
C ASP A 44 8.16 29.89 -43.66
N SER A 45 7.87 28.84 -44.43
CA SER A 45 8.08 28.76 -45.89
C SER A 45 8.24 27.31 -46.37
N SER A 46 7.24 26.86 -47.14
CA SER A 46 7.32 25.71 -48.04
C SER A 46 7.98 26.13 -49.37
N GLY A 47 8.75 25.24 -50.02
CA GLY A 47 9.37 25.61 -51.31
C GLY A 47 10.31 24.60 -51.99
N CYS A 48 9.74 23.59 -52.65
CA CYS A 48 10.21 22.97 -53.89
C CYS A 48 11.71 22.62 -54.15
N ALA A 49 12.01 21.32 -54.00
CA ALA A 49 12.33 20.39 -55.11
C ALA A 49 13.73 20.30 -55.78
N ARG A 50 14.01 19.04 -56.19
CA ARG A 50 14.95 18.49 -57.21
C ARG A 50 16.38 18.07 -56.79
N GLY A 51 16.60 16.74 -56.83
CA GLY A 51 17.64 16.16 -57.69
C GLY A 51 18.79 15.35 -57.04
N GLY A 52 18.99 14.10 -57.50
CA GLY A 52 20.34 13.52 -57.69
C GLY A 52 20.86 12.48 -56.68
N HIS A 53 20.61 11.19 -56.96
CA HIS A 53 21.46 10.05 -56.56
C HIS A 53 22.67 9.90 -57.54
N PRO A 54 23.62 8.93 -57.42
CA PRO A 54 24.49 8.62 -56.27
C PRO A 54 25.97 8.24 -56.68
N GLY A 55 26.85 7.99 -55.69
CA GLY A 55 28.17 7.31 -55.89
C GLY A 55 29.31 8.20 -56.40
N ARG A 56 30.55 7.72 -56.58
CA ARG A 56 31.20 6.43 -56.25
C ARG A 56 32.74 6.60 -56.39
N HIS A 57 33.56 6.09 -55.46
CA HIS A 57 35.06 6.06 -55.57
C HIS A 57 35.74 7.45 -55.71
N SER A 58 37.07 7.64 -55.70
CA SER A 58 38.25 6.76 -55.69
C SER A 58 39.43 7.43 -54.93
N ALA A 59 40.48 6.65 -54.61
CA ALA A 59 41.69 7.13 -53.94
C ALA A 59 42.78 7.59 -54.94
N TRP A 60 43.51 8.67 -54.63
CA TRP A 60 44.88 9.03 -55.07
C TRP A 60 45.42 10.02 -54.00
N ALA A 61 46.49 9.83 -53.23
CA ALA A 61 47.87 9.36 -53.46
C ALA A 61 48.82 10.45 -54.04
N LEU A 62 49.97 10.65 -53.36
CA LEU A 62 51.14 11.49 -53.76
C LEU A 62 50.92 13.04 -53.60
N ARG A 63 51.90 13.91 -53.29
CA ARG A 63 53.38 13.79 -53.17
C ARG A 63 53.98 14.86 -52.22
N SER A 64 55.00 14.45 -51.47
CA SER A 64 56.19 15.18 -50.96
C SER A 64 56.49 16.66 -51.31
N SER A 65 56.79 17.48 -50.27
CA SER A 65 58.02 18.31 -50.11
C SER A 65 58.02 18.89 -48.68
N SER A 66 59.01 18.71 -47.80
CA SER A 66 60.40 19.20 -47.75
C SER A 66 60.56 20.73 -47.65
N ARG A 67 60.67 21.26 -46.42
CA ARG A 67 61.71 22.24 -46.02
C ARG A 67 61.82 22.41 -44.50
N ALA A 68 63.00 22.79 -44.04
CA ALA A 68 63.37 22.90 -42.63
C ALA A 68 63.12 24.31 -42.05
N GLY A 69 63.08 24.42 -40.72
CA GLY A 69 63.02 25.71 -40.02
C GLY A 69 62.92 25.55 -38.51
N CYS A 70 64.04 25.67 -37.80
CA CYS A 70 64.06 25.63 -36.33
C CYS A 70 63.37 26.85 -35.70
N THR A 71 62.56 26.64 -34.66
CA THR A 71 62.53 27.55 -33.51
C THR A 71 62.50 26.75 -32.21
N ARG A 72 63.21 27.25 -31.20
CA ARG A 72 63.48 26.56 -29.94
C ARG A 72 62.77 27.31 -28.81
N SER A 73 61.62 26.80 -28.35
CA SER A 73 60.92 27.35 -27.18
C SER A 73 60.74 26.25 -26.12
N ASN A 74 61.41 26.41 -24.97
CA ASN A 74 61.33 25.48 -23.84
C ASN A 74 60.01 25.66 -23.06
N GLY A 75 58.90 25.25 -23.66
CA GLY A 75 57.64 25.07 -22.96
C GLY A 75 57.68 23.83 -22.08
N ARG A 76 57.59 23.99 -20.75
CA ARG A 76 57.33 22.86 -19.84
C ARG A 76 55.91 22.32 -20.09
N ALA A 77 55.82 21.22 -20.82
CA ALA A 77 54.60 20.43 -20.94
C ALA A 77 54.86 18.99 -20.49
N SER A 78 54.03 18.48 -19.59
CA SER A 78 53.82 17.03 -19.46
C SER A 78 53.36 16.48 -20.81
N PRO A 79 53.74 15.25 -21.17
CA PRO A 79 52.69 14.23 -21.14
C PRO A 79 53.17 12.79 -20.84
N TRP A 80 52.35 12.04 -20.12
CA TRP A 80 52.25 10.58 -20.31
C TRP A 80 51.09 10.30 -21.28
N THR A 81 51.24 10.70 -22.54
CA THR A 81 50.35 10.26 -23.61
C THR A 81 50.77 8.88 -24.07
N ARG A 82 49.90 7.90 -23.79
CA ARG A 82 50.10 6.46 -23.94
C ARG A 82 50.04 6.02 -25.40
N GLN A 83 50.96 6.47 -26.26
CA GLN A 83 50.91 6.11 -27.69
C GLN A 83 52.26 6.22 -28.45
N GLN A 84 53.31 5.51 -28.00
CA GLN A 84 54.46 5.15 -28.86
C GLN A 84 55.34 4.04 -28.24
N SER A 85 54.88 2.78 -28.31
CA SER A 85 55.70 1.59 -28.03
C SER A 85 55.12 0.30 -28.64
N ARG A 86 55.13 0.20 -29.98
CA ARG A 86 54.88 -1.06 -30.71
C ARG A 86 56.09 -1.44 -31.57
N ARG A 87 57.23 -1.71 -30.91
CA ARG A 87 58.39 -2.49 -31.40
C ARG A 87 59.49 -2.53 -30.32
N CYS A 88 59.53 -3.64 -29.59
CA CYS A 88 60.50 -4.16 -28.62
C CYS A 88 59.73 -4.77 -27.45
N GLY A 89 60.11 -5.99 -27.05
CA GLY A 89 59.51 -6.67 -25.90
C GLY A 89 59.87 -5.93 -24.61
N MET A 90 58.95 -5.09 -24.12
CA MET A 90 59.08 -4.43 -22.83
C MET A 90 58.36 -5.26 -21.77
N THR A 91 59.06 -5.61 -20.70
CA THR A 91 58.43 -5.93 -19.42
C THR A 91 57.66 -4.70 -18.94
N ALA A 92 56.37 -4.65 -19.25
CA ALA A 92 55.47 -3.65 -18.72
C ALA A 92 55.21 -3.99 -17.25
N TRP A 93 55.95 -3.33 -16.35
CA TRP A 93 55.71 -3.40 -14.90
C TRP A 93 54.27 -2.99 -14.61
N ASN A 94 53.47 -3.89 -14.03
CA ASN A 94 52.05 -3.65 -13.81
C ASN A 94 51.83 -2.70 -12.63
N ASN A 95 52.75 -2.74 -11.64
CA ASN A 95 52.75 -1.86 -10.49
C ASN A 95 54.12 -1.18 -10.28
N ARG A 96 54.12 0.04 -9.73
CA ARG A 96 55.34 0.76 -9.31
C ARG A 96 56.06 0.01 -8.19
N GLU A 97 55.33 -0.70 -7.34
CA GLU A 97 55.88 -1.45 -6.21
C GLU A 97 56.72 -2.66 -6.68
N GLU A 98 56.26 -3.38 -7.71
CA GLU A 98 57.03 -4.45 -8.38
C GLU A 98 58.36 -3.93 -8.92
N LEU A 99 58.33 -2.77 -9.60
CA LEU A 99 59.53 -2.13 -10.14
C LEU A 99 60.52 -1.73 -9.03
N VAL A 100 60.01 -1.19 -7.90
CA VAL A 100 60.82 -0.84 -6.74
C VAL A 100 61.45 -2.09 -6.12
N HIS A 101 60.66 -3.13 -5.89
CA HIS A 101 61.15 -4.41 -5.38
C HIS A 101 62.26 -4.98 -6.27
N GLN A 102 62.05 -5.05 -7.59
CA GLN A 102 63.04 -5.59 -8.52
C GLN A 102 64.35 -4.75 -8.53
N VAL A 103 64.25 -3.42 -8.47
CA VAL A 103 65.43 -2.53 -8.35
C VAL A 103 66.22 -2.83 -7.08
N ILE A 104 65.55 -3.08 -5.95
CA ILE A 104 66.18 -3.41 -4.67
C ILE A 104 66.81 -4.80 -4.72
N THR A 105 66.09 -5.81 -5.23
CA THR A 105 66.58 -7.20 -5.36
C THR A 105 67.85 -7.29 -6.20
N LEU A 106 67.87 -6.67 -7.38
CA LEU A 106 69.07 -6.65 -8.23
C LEU A 106 70.22 -5.85 -7.57
N ARG A 107 69.91 -4.87 -6.71
CA ARG A 107 70.93 -4.13 -5.96
C ARG A 107 71.51 -4.94 -4.81
N GLN A 108 70.71 -5.76 -4.13
CA GLN A 108 71.17 -6.74 -3.13
C GLN A 108 72.06 -7.82 -3.76
N GLN A 109 71.75 -8.26 -4.99
CA GLN A 109 72.59 -9.14 -5.81
C GLN A 109 73.87 -8.45 -6.36
N GLN A 110 74.31 -7.37 -5.73
CA GLN A 110 75.52 -6.58 -6.04
C GLN A 110 75.62 -6.02 -7.47
N MET A 111 74.54 -6.05 -8.27
CA MET A 111 74.59 -5.52 -9.63
C MET A 111 74.89 -4.01 -9.64
N SER A 112 75.69 -3.60 -10.63
CA SER A 112 76.00 -2.18 -10.82
C SER A 112 74.75 -1.40 -11.27
N LEU A 113 74.67 -0.12 -10.92
CA LEU A 113 73.57 0.77 -11.34
C LEU A 113 73.41 0.84 -12.87
N ARG A 114 74.49 0.60 -13.63
CA ARG A 114 74.46 0.53 -15.10
C ARG A 114 73.86 -0.80 -15.58
N ALA A 115 74.15 -1.91 -14.90
CA ALA A 115 73.57 -3.22 -15.22
C ALA A 115 72.06 -3.23 -14.90
N ILE A 116 71.64 -2.75 -13.73
CA ILE A 116 70.22 -2.62 -13.33
C ILE A 116 69.44 -1.74 -14.33
N SER A 117 70.03 -0.60 -14.74
CA SER A 117 69.42 0.31 -15.72
C SER A 117 69.22 -0.34 -17.10
N ARG A 118 70.15 -1.22 -17.52
CA ARG A 118 70.03 -1.99 -18.77
C ARG A 118 69.03 -3.14 -18.66
N SER A 119 69.05 -3.91 -17.56
CA SER A 119 68.19 -5.09 -17.39
C SER A 119 66.72 -4.72 -17.20
N LEU A 120 66.42 -3.60 -16.54
CA LEU A 120 65.05 -3.12 -16.28
C LEU A 120 64.58 -2.03 -17.27
N LEU A 121 65.42 -1.64 -18.23
CA LEU A 121 65.16 -0.59 -19.23
C LEU A 121 64.72 0.77 -18.65
N ILE A 122 65.07 1.07 -17.41
CA ILE A 122 64.79 2.35 -16.73
C ILE A 122 66.03 3.23 -16.63
N SER A 123 65.84 4.56 -16.57
CA SER A 123 66.96 5.49 -16.50
C SER A 123 67.77 5.31 -15.21
N ARG A 124 69.10 5.48 -15.31
CA ARG A 124 70.01 5.45 -14.15
C ARG A 124 69.61 6.45 -13.05
N ASN A 125 68.98 7.57 -13.41
CA ASN A 125 68.49 8.56 -12.46
C ASN A 125 67.23 8.05 -11.73
N THR A 126 66.37 7.30 -12.41
CA THR A 126 65.22 6.62 -11.80
C THR A 126 65.69 5.55 -10.82
N VAL A 127 66.65 4.69 -11.21
CA VAL A 127 67.26 3.68 -10.31
C VAL A 127 67.84 4.35 -9.06
N LYS A 128 68.60 5.44 -9.21
CA LYS A 128 69.14 6.21 -8.08
C LYS A 128 68.05 6.81 -7.19
N SER A 129 66.97 7.35 -7.77
CA SER A 129 65.86 7.92 -7.00
C SER A 129 65.18 6.82 -6.18
N LEU A 130 64.83 5.69 -6.79
CA LEU A 130 64.12 4.61 -6.11
C LEU A 130 64.94 4.01 -4.97
N LEU A 131 66.26 3.83 -5.15
CA LEU A 131 67.14 3.39 -4.06
C LEU A 131 67.22 4.43 -2.93
N LYS A 132 67.35 5.73 -3.26
CA LYS A 132 67.36 6.80 -2.25
C LYS A 132 66.03 6.94 -1.50
N ASP A 133 64.91 6.80 -2.21
CA ASP A 133 63.57 6.84 -1.65
C ASP A 133 63.34 5.62 -0.72
N HIS A 134 63.82 4.43 -1.12
CA HIS A 134 63.80 3.21 -0.31
C HIS A 134 64.68 3.32 0.96
N ASP A 135 65.93 3.78 0.83
CA ASP A 135 66.83 3.94 1.98
C ASP A 135 66.28 4.98 2.96
N LYS A 136 65.59 6.01 2.46
CA LYS A 136 64.84 6.95 3.29
C LYS A 136 63.65 6.27 3.98
N GLN A 137 62.86 5.48 3.26
CA GLN A 137 61.71 4.73 3.81
C GLN A 137 62.11 3.65 4.82
N ARG A 138 63.35 3.14 4.78
CA ARG A 138 63.90 2.22 5.81
C ARG A 138 64.28 2.93 7.11
N ASN A 139 64.59 4.22 7.04
CA ASN A 139 65.04 5.02 8.19
C ASN A 139 63.92 5.89 8.79
N GLU A 140 62.78 6.01 8.12
CA GLU A 140 61.55 6.65 8.61
C GLU A 140 60.53 5.58 9.03
N GLU A 141 59.62 5.90 9.94
CA GLU A 141 58.54 4.99 10.33
C GLU A 141 57.66 4.59 9.14
N HIS A 142 57.48 3.28 8.94
CA HIS A 142 56.65 2.76 7.86
C HIS A 142 55.16 3.01 8.12
N CYS A 143 54.59 4.00 7.43
CA CYS A 143 53.16 4.27 7.42
C CYS A 143 52.52 3.74 6.14
N ALA A 144 51.56 2.81 6.28
CA ALA A 144 50.79 2.28 5.15
C ALA A 144 49.91 3.34 4.45
N ILE A 145 49.70 4.51 5.09
CA ILE A 145 48.95 5.63 4.53
C ILE A 145 49.95 6.66 3.97
N PRO A 146 49.99 6.91 2.65
CA PRO A 146 50.95 7.85 2.08
C PRO A 146 50.69 9.28 2.59
N LYS A 147 51.73 9.90 3.17
CA LYS A 147 51.67 11.32 3.60
C LYS A 147 51.26 12.19 2.41
N LYS A 148 50.08 12.81 2.50
CA LYS A 148 49.49 13.62 1.44
C LYS A 148 50.46 14.73 1.04
N PRO A 149 50.73 14.95 -0.27
CA PRO A 149 51.72 15.93 -0.70
C PRO A 149 51.33 17.33 -0.23
N SER A 150 52.20 17.93 0.60
CA SER A 150 52.08 19.32 1.03
C SER A 150 52.31 20.23 -0.19
N ARG A 151 51.21 20.61 -0.84
CA ARG A 151 51.17 21.79 -1.69
C ARG A 151 50.72 22.95 -0.82
N ALA A 152 51.47 24.05 -0.86
CA ALA A 152 51.07 25.29 -0.23
C ALA A 152 49.62 25.64 -0.63
N PRO A 153 48.73 25.95 0.33
CA PRO A 153 47.33 26.23 0.04
C PRO A 153 47.24 27.46 -0.86
N LYS A 154 46.71 27.28 -2.07
CA LYS A 154 46.41 28.41 -2.96
C LYS A 154 45.18 29.13 -2.42
N ALA A 155 45.30 30.44 -2.18
CA ALA A 155 44.17 31.29 -1.84
C ALA A 155 43.03 31.12 -2.86
N SER A 156 41.82 30.95 -2.35
CA SER A 156 40.59 30.80 -3.12
C SER A 156 39.82 32.11 -3.11
N LYS A 157 39.17 32.48 -4.23
CA LYS A 157 38.25 33.63 -4.29
C LYS A 157 37.13 33.61 -3.23
N LEU A 158 36.87 32.46 -2.58
CA LEU A 158 35.89 32.32 -1.50
C LEU A 158 36.46 32.63 -0.10
N ASP A 159 37.78 32.69 0.06
CA ASP A 159 38.42 32.86 1.37
C ASP A 159 37.97 34.13 2.12
N PRO A 160 37.80 35.32 1.47
CA PRO A 160 37.27 36.52 2.13
C PRO A 160 35.80 36.43 2.56
N TYR A 161 35.04 35.47 2.01
CA TYR A 161 33.60 35.34 2.21
C TYR A 161 33.22 34.17 3.13
N LYS A 162 34.19 33.45 3.72
CA LYS A 162 33.91 32.29 4.58
C LYS A 162 33.14 32.66 5.84
N GLU A 163 33.62 33.66 6.58
CA GLU A 163 32.95 34.14 7.79
C GLU A 163 31.50 34.59 7.51
N ARG A 164 31.26 35.14 6.32
CA ARG A 164 29.92 35.49 5.85
C ARG A 164 29.05 34.27 5.59
N VAL A 165 29.60 33.20 4.99
CA VAL A 165 28.91 31.90 4.82
C VAL A 165 28.59 31.29 6.18
N ASP A 166 29.53 31.32 7.13
CA ASP A 166 29.36 30.76 8.47
C ASP A 166 28.27 31.51 9.25
N ALA A 167 28.26 32.85 9.17
CA ALA A 167 27.22 33.69 9.76
C ALA A 167 25.84 33.45 9.11
N LEU A 168 25.78 33.27 7.79
CA LEU A 168 24.54 32.94 7.08
C LEU A 168 24.00 31.56 7.47
N LEU A 169 24.85 30.55 7.60
CA LEU A 169 24.46 29.20 8.03
C LEU A 169 24.10 29.14 9.52
N LYS A 170 24.73 29.96 10.37
CA LYS A 170 24.35 30.11 11.79
C LYS A 170 22.98 30.77 11.96
N LYS A 171 22.65 31.75 11.11
CA LYS A 171 21.35 32.45 11.14
C LYS A 171 20.24 31.67 10.41
N TYR A 172 20.58 30.92 9.36
CA TYR A 172 19.64 30.16 8.54
C TYR A 172 20.19 28.74 8.27
N PRO A 173 20.03 27.79 9.22
CA PRO A 173 20.62 26.45 9.15
C PRO A 173 20.31 25.69 7.86
N ASP A 174 19.08 25.84 7.33
CA ASP A 174 18.57 25.14 6.15
C ASP A 174 18.86 25.83 4.81
N ALA A 175 19.49 27.02 4.82
CA ALA A 175 19.76 27.79 3.60
C ALA A 175 20.46 26.93 2.54
N THR A 176 19.91 26.86 1.32
CA THR A 176 20.51 26.05 0.27
C THR A 176 21.84 26.67 -0.18
N ALA A 177 22.80 25.85 -0.58
CA ALA A 177 24.08 26.36 -1.10
C ALA A 177 23.91 27.26 -2.35
N GLN A 178 22.78 27.11 -3.05
CA GLN A 178 22.36 28.00 -4.13
C GLN A 178 21.96 29.38 -3.60
N ARG A 179 21.11 29.43 -2.56
CA ARG A 179 20.71 30.68 -1.92
C ARG A 179 21.87 31.44 -1.28
N VAL A 180 22.81 30.72 -0.65
CA VAL A 180 24.06 31.31 -0.14
C VAL A 180 24.90 31.90 -1.28
N PHE A 181 25.01 31.22 -2.42
CA PHE A 181 25.73 31.74 -3.59
C PHE A 181 25.09 33.00 -4.20
N GLU A 182 23.76 33.08 -4.24
CA GLU A 182 23.03 34.29 -4.67
C GLU A 182 23.32 35.50 -3.78
N ILE A 183 23.26 35.31 -2.45
CA ILE A 183 23.57 36.37 -1.48
C ILE A 183 25.01 36.86 -1.67
N LEU A 184 25.97 35.94 -1.74
CA LEU A 184 27.37 36.29 -1.99
C LEU A 184 27.56 37.02 -3.34
N ARG A 185 26.86 36.62 -4.41
CA ARG A 185 26.90 37.31 -5.72
C ARG A 185 26.36 38.73 -5.65
N GLY A 186 25.32 38.98 -4.84
CA GLY A 186 24.85 40.33 -4.53
C GLY A 186 25.87 41.15 -3.71
N GLU A 187 26.68 40.48 -2.88
CA GLU A 187 27.78 41.05 -2.10
C GLU A 187 29.14 41.08 -2.87
N GLY A 188 29.10 41.02 -4.21
CA GLY A 188 30.28 41.19 -5.08
C GLY A 188 31.10 39.93 -5.38
N PHE A 189 30.65 38.73 -4.98
CA PHE A 189 31.41 37.49 -5.19
C PHE A 189 31.51 37.06 -6.67
N GLU A 190 32.71 37.15 -7.24
CA GLU A 190 33.03 36.71 -8.61
C GLU A 190 33.36 35.22 -8.76
N GLY A 191 33.23 34.41 -7.71
CA GLY A 191 33.55 32.99 -7.78
C GLY A 191 32.42 32.13 -8.35
N GLY A 192 32.73 30.88 -8.71
CA GLY A 192 31.73 29.92 -9.19
C GLY A 192 31.02 29.17 -8.06
N TYR A 193 29.71 28.92 -8.23
CA TYR A 193 28.82 28.15 -7.34
C TYR A 193 29.47 26.89 -6.72
N THR A 194 30.23 26.11 -7.51
CA THR A 194 30.89 24.88 -7.06
C THR A 194 31.82 25.08 -5.86
N ARG A 195 32.42 26.26 -5.68
CA ARG A 195 33.23 26.58 -4.50
C ARG A 195 32.35 26.78 -3.25
N VAL A 196 31.28 27.57 -3.37
CA VAL A 196 30.30 27.78 -2.29
C VAL A 196 29.67 26.46 -1.89
N LYS A 197 29.19 25.65 -2.84
CA LYS A 197 28.63 24.31 -2.58
C LYS A 197 29.59 23.39 -1.82
N LYS A 198 30.89 23.40 -2.17
CA LYS A 198 31.91 22.60 -1.46
C LYS A 198 32.16 23.11 -0.04
N HIS A 199 32.18 24.43 0.16
CA HIS A 199 32.41 25.03 1.47
C HIS A 199 31.20 24.87 2.40
N VAL A 200 29.99 25.16 1.93
CA VAL A 200 28.73 24.92 2.67
C VAL A 200 28.60 23.45 3.08
N ARG A 201 28.99 22.49 2.23
CA ARG A 201 29.02 21.05 2.56
C ARG A 201 30.07 20.69 3.64
N LEU A 202 31.10 21.51 3.82
CA LEU A 202 32.17 21.30 4.80
C LEU A 202 31.84 21.96 6.15
N VAL A 203 31.22 23.14 6.13
CA VAL A 203 30.82 23.91 7.30
C VAL A 203 29.53 23.39 7.92
N ARG A 204 28.51 23.07 7.10
CA ARG A 204 27.23 22.56 7.62
C ARG A 204 27.51 21.29 8.43
N PRO A 205 27.09 21.22 9.71
CA PRO A 205 27.22 20.00 10.48
C PRO A 205 26.54 18.86 9.73
N LYS A 206 27.24 17.75 9.56
CA LYS A 206 26.61 16.54 9.01
C LYS A 206 25.47 16.16 9.97
N PRO A 207 24.26 15.83 9.46
CA PRO A 207 23.24 15.26 10.33
C PRO A 207 23.83 14.04 11.04
N LYS A 208 23.45 13.84 12.32
CA LYS A 208 23.84 12.62 13.04
C LYS A 208 23.39 11.45 12.18
N VAL A 209 24.33 10.56 11.86
CA VAL A 209 23.98 9.29 11.22
C VAL A 209 23.36 8.45 12.33
N GLU A 210 22.04 8.49 12.44
CA GLU A 210 21.33 7.50 13.24
C GLU A 210 21.67 6.12 12.67
N PRO A 211 22.12 5.17 13.50
CA PRO A 211 22.39 3.82 13.01
C PRO A 211 21.06 3.24 12.50
N SER A 212 20.99 2.99 11.19
CA SER A 212 19.86 2.27 10.61
C SER A 212 19.74 0.93 11.32
N LYS A 213 18.67 0.74 12.09
CA LYS A 213 18.44 -0.49 12.87
C LYS A 213 18.59 -1.70 11.95
N THR A 214 19.30 -2.72 12.44
CA THR A 214 19.68 -3.91 11.67
C THR A 214 18.46 -4.48 10.96
N SER A 215 18.46 -4.46 9.63
CA SER A 215 17.46 -5.19 8.86
C SER A 215 17.71 -6.68 9.07
N VAL A 216 16.72 -7.39 9.57
CA VAL A 216 16.80 -8.85 9.72
C VAL A 216 16.98 -9.46 8.34
N THR A 217 18.03 -10.26 8.18
CA THR A 217 18.27 -11.04 6.96
C THR A 217 17.58 -12.38 7.15
N TYR A 218 16.65 -12.70 6.26
CA TYR A 218 15.93 -13.98 6.24
C TYR A 218 16.61 -14.96 5.28
N GLY A 219 16.55 -16.25 5.58
CA GLY A 219 16.97 -17.32 4.69
C GLY A 219 16.05 -17.49 3.47
N PRO A 220 16.44 -18.32 2.49
CA PRO A 220 15.60 -18.64 1.34
C PRO A 220 14.28 -19.28 1.81
N GLY A 221 13.14 -18.77 1.34
CA GLY A 221 11.82 -19.31 1.64
C GLY A 221 11.31 -19.11 3.07
N GLU A 222 12.11 -18.51 3.96
CA GLU A 222 11.73 -18.31 5.38
C GLU A 222 10.61 -17.27 5.53
N MET A 223 10.68 -16.19 4.76
CA MET A 223 9.83 -15.00 4.93
C MET A 223 9.39 -14.45 3.57
N SER A 224 8.16 -13.93 3.52
CA SER A 224 7.69 -13.03 2.48
C SER A 224 7.02 -11.80 3.09
N GLU A 225 6.90 -10.72 2.32
CA GLU A 225 6.18 -9.52 2.73
C GLU A 225 5.04 -9.24 1.74
N SER A 226 3.84 -9.01 2.28
CA SER A 226 2.68 -8.57 1.50
C SER A 226 2.28 -7.16 1.91
N ASP A 227 2.03 -6.32 0.91
CA ASP A 227 1.64 -4.93 1.10
C ASP A 227 0.63 -4.45 0.04
N TRP A 228 0.04 -3.28 0.24
CA TRP A 228 -0.93 -2.67 -0.67
C TRP A 228 -0.62 -1.20 -0.92
N THR A 229 -0.53 -0.82 -2.19
CA THR A 229 -0.32 0.58 -2.59
C THR A 229 -1.49 1.09 -3.43
N PRO A 230 -2.21 2.16 -3.00
CA PRO A 230 -3.26 2.77 -3.81
C PRO A 230 -2.69 3.66 -4.92
N TYR A 231 -3.33 3.63 -6.10
CA TYR A 231 -3.02 4.53 -7.21
C TYR A 231 -4.27 5.09 -7.87
N ASP A 232 -4.23 6.38 -8.20
CA ASP A 232 -5.21 7.01 -9.08
C ASP A 232 -4.70 6.88 -10.53
N ILE A 233 -5.37 6.06 -11.34
CA ILE A 233 -5.02 5.81 -12.75
C ILE A 233 -6.07 6.46 -13.64
N THR A 234 -5.63 7.15 -14.69
CA THR A 234 -6.50 7.63 -15.76
C THR A 234 -6.30 6.75 -16.98
N TYR A 235 -7.35 6.06 -17.39
CA TYR A 235 -7.34 5.21 -18.58
C TYR A 235 -7.44 6.04 -19.88
N THR A 236 -7.10 5.46 -21.03
CA THR A 236 -7.21 6.12 -22.35
C THR A 236 -8.64 6.51 -22.73
N THR A 237 -9.64 5.90 -22.09
CA THR A 237 -11.05 6.28 -22.17
C THR A 237 -11.39 7.62 -21.49
N GLY A 238 -10.44 8.19 -20.74
CA GLY A 238 -10.63 9.40 -19.93
C GLY A 238 -11.24 9.14 -18.54
N LEU A 239 -11.58 7.89 -18.23
CA LEU A 239 -12.03 7.50 -16.89
C LEU A 239 -10.84 7.50 -15.92
N SER A 240 -10.97 8.23 -14.80
CA SER A 240 -10.03 8.13 -13.67
C SER A 240 -10.62 7.24 -12.58
N GLU A 241 -9.89 6.18 -12.21
CA GLU A 241 -10.26 5.23 -11.16
C GLU A 241 -9.13 5.11 -10.14
N ARG A 242 -9.49 4.95 -8.86
CA ARG A 242 -8.54 4.60 -7.81
C ARG A 242 -8.44 3.09 -7.66
N ILE A 243 -7.35 2.52 -8.16
CA ILE A 243 -7.04 1.10 -8.03
C ILE A 243 -6.17 0.84 -6.78
N GLN A 244 -6.14 -0.42 -6.36
CA GLN A 244 -5.35 -0.92 -5.26
C GLN A 244 -4.37 -1.96 -5.83
N VAL A 245 -3.08 -1.72 -5.74
CA VAL A 245 -2.06 -2.67 -6.20
C VAL A 245 -1.62 -3.53 -5.02
N PHE A 246 -1.92 -4.83 -5.11
CA PHE A 246 -1.39 -5.85 -4.23
C PHE A 246 0.08 -6.09 -4.59
N GLY A 247 0.95 -6.08 -3.59
CA GLY A 247 2.35 -6.47 -3.69
C GLY A 247 2.66 -7.70 -2.83
N TYR A 248 3.43 -8.63 -3.38
CA TYR A 248 4.04 -9.73 -2.63
C TYR A 248 5.51 -9.86 -3.02
N VAL A 249 6.39 -9.98 -2.02
CA VAL A 249 7.85 -9.95 -2.20
C VAL A 249 8.50 -11.06 -1.39
N LEU A 250 9.43 -11.78 -2.03
CA LEU A 250 10.39 -12.66 -1.36
C LEU A 250 11.66 -11.84 -1.05
N PRO A 251 12.00 -11.53 0.22
CA PRO A 251 13.12 -10.65 0.54
C PRO A 251 14.49 -11.20 0.15
N PHE A 252 14.67 -12.52 0.13
CA PHE A 252 15.94 -13.19 -0.22
C PHE A 252 16.26 -13.02 -1.73
N SER A 253 15.42 -13.56 -2.62
CA SER A 253 15.60 -13.35 -4.06
C SER A 253 15.34 -11.90 -4.49
N THR A 254 14.61 -11.13 -3.70
CA THR A 254 14.02 -9.82 -4.05
C THR A 254 13.05 -9.90 -5.25
N ARG A 255 12.59 -11.11 -5.60
CA ARG A 255 11.59 -11.33 -6.65
C ARG A 255 10.21 -10.84 -6.18
N ARG A 256 9.41 -10.32 -7.10
CA ARG A 256 8.13 -9.65 -6.77
C ARG A 256 6.97 -10.16 -7.61
N PHE A 257 5.79 -10.03 -7.05
CA PHE A 257 4.50 -10.14 -7.71
C PHE A 257 3.69 -8.88 -7.43
N TYR A 258 2.98 -8.41 -8.45
CA TYR A 258 2.10 -7.25 -8.40
C TYR A 258 0.82 -7.54 -9.16
N ARG A 259 -0.33 -7.09 -8.64
CA ARG A 259 -1.61 -7.10 -9.36
C ARG A 259 -2.51 -5.96 -8.91
N GLY A 260 -3.15 -5.28 -9.86
CA GLY A 260 -4.15 -4.24 -9.60
C GLY A 260 -5.55 -4.83 -9.39
N PHE A 261 -6.26 -4.28 -8.41
CA PHE A 261 -7.65 -4.60 -8.04
C PHE A 261 -8.47 -3.31 -7.89
N THR A 262 -9.79 -3.39 -8.10
CA THR A 262 -10.73 -2.27 -7.86
C THR A 262 -11.14 -2.13 -6.38
N SER A 263 -10.93 -3.17 -5.56
CA SER A 263 -11.22 -3.19 -4.13
C SER A 263 -9.99 -3.57 -3.30
N TYR A 264 -10.04 -3.18 -2.02
CA TYR A 264 -9.13 -3.67 -0.97
C TYR A 264 -10.00 -4.37 0.08
N ASP A 265 -10.18 -5.68 -0.11
CA ASP A 265 -10.97 -6.55 0.76
C ASP A 265 -10.31 -7.94 0.90
N LEU A 266 -10.92 -8.81 1.69
CA LEU A 266 -10.43 -10.16 1.96
C LEU A 266 -10.32 -11.04 0.71
N HIS A 267 -11.25 -10.90 -0.23
CA HIS A 267 -11.27 -11.71 -1.44
C HIS A 267 -10.14 -11.27 -2.36
N ALA A 268 -9.97 -9.96 -2.57
CA ALA A 268 -8.84 -9.40 -3.29
C ALA A 268 -7.48 -9.77 -2.65
N GLN A 269 -7.39 -9.81 -1.31
CA GLN A 269 -6.19 -10.24 -0.59
C GLN A 269 -5.86 -11.71 -0.85
N MET A 270 -6.83 -12.63 -0.73
CA MET A 270 -6.60 -14.05 -1.00
C MET A 270 -6.24 -14.26 -2.48
N ASP A 271 -6.98 -13.63 -3.39
CA ASP A 271 -6.74 -13.62 -4.85
C ASP A 271 -5.32 -13.18 -5.24
N GLY A 272 -4.82 -12.12 -4.60
CA GLY A 272 -3.45 -11.63 -4.78
C GLY A 272 -2.42 -12.67 -4.39
N HIS A 273 -2.61 -13.34 -3.25
CA HIS A 273 -1.74 -14.43 -2.81
C HIS A 273 -1.79 -15.63 -3.75
N VAL A 274 -2.97 -16.10 -4.18
CA VAL A 274 -3.07 -17.21 -5.16
C VAL A 274 -2.33 -16.86 -6.46
N GLY A 275 -2.41 -15.61 -6.92
CA GLY A 275 -1.63 -15.12 -8.06
C GLY A 275 -0.11 -15.15 -7.82
N ALA A 276 0.34 -14.68 -6.66
CA ALA A 276 1.75 -14.70 -6.27
C ALA A 276 2.30 -16.14 -6.17
N PHE A 277 1.58 -17.01 -5.47
CA PHE A 277 1.92 -18.42 -5.27
C PHE A 277 2.05 -19.14 -6.61
N LYS A 278 1.10 -18.92 -7.53
CA LYS A 278 1.15 -19.46 -8.89
C LYS A 278 2.36 -18.94 -9.69
N ARG A 279 2.72 -17.65 -9.57
CA ARG A 279 3.90 -17.06 -10.25
C ARG A 279 5.23 -17.65 -9.76
N PHE A 280 5.34 -17.97 -8.48
CA PHE A 280 6.56 -18.52 -7.90
C PHE A 280 6.59 -20.06 -7.92
N GLY A 281 5.46 -20.74 -8.09
CA GLY A 281 5.38 -22.20 -7.99
C GLY A 281 5.49 -22.72 -6.54
N GLY A 282 5.29 -21.83 -5.57
CA GLY A 282 5.46 -22.09 -4.14
C GLY A 282 5.29 -20.81 -3.32
N LEU A 283 5.44 -20.89 -2.00
CA LEU A 283 5.32 -19.75 -1.08
C LEU A 283 6.29 -19.82 0.10
N ALA A 284 6.53 -18.69 0.76
CA ALA A 284 7.38 -18.65 1.95
C ALA A 284 6.65 -19.16 3.20
N ALA A 285 7.39 -19.75 4.15
CA ALA A 285 6.85 -20.34 5.38
C ALA A 285 6.14 -19.31 6.29
N VAL A 286 6.57 -18.05 6.26
CA VAL A 286 5.95 -16.94 7.00
C VAL A 286 5.66 -15.79 6.06
N THR A 287 4.44 -15.23 6.06
CA THR A 287 4.12 -14.00 5.34
C THR A 287 3.84 -12.85 6.30
N LYS A 288 4.51 -11.72 6.12
CA LYS A 288 4.45 -10.53 6.98
C LYS A 288 3.45 -9.48 6.46
N TYR A 289 2.62 -8.96 7.35
CA TYR A 289 1.54 -7.99 7.06
C TYR A 289 1.58 -6.74 7.96
N ASP A 290 1.08 -5.60 7.47
CA ASP A 290 1.13 -4.31 8.18
C ASP A 290 -0.15 -3.93 8.92
N GLY A 291 -0.47 -4.62 10.02
CA GLY A 291 -1.68 -4.34 10.80
C GLY A 291 -3.00 -4.34 10.00
N GLN A 292 -2.99 -4.95 8.80
CA GLN A 292 -4.03 -4.82 7.80
C GLN A 292 -5.32 -5.47 8.31
N LYS A 293 -6.42 -4.68 8.42
CA LYS A 293 -7.71 -5.15 8.95
C LYS A 293 -8.27 -6.39 8.25
N VAL A 294 -7.88 -6.58 6.99
CA VAL A 294 -8.22 -7.75 6.17
C VAL A 294 -7.67 -9.04 6.79
N VAL A 295 -6.46 -9.00 7.33
CA VAL A 295 -5.73 -10.13 7.93
C VAL A 295 -5.90 -10.19 9.44
N ALA A 296 -5.82 -9.05 10.14
CA ALA A 296 -5.98 -8.94 11.60
C ALA A 296 -7.13 -7.98 11.94
N LEU A 297 -8.21 -8.53 12.48
CA LEU A 297 -9.43 -7.78 12.81
C LEU A 297 -9.20 -6.76 13.94
N ARG A 298 -8.46 -7.16 14.98
CA ARG A 298 -8.13 -6.35 16.16
C ARG A 298 -6.89 -6.88 16.88
N TRP A 299 -6.51 -6.25 17.99
CA TRP A 299 -5.43 -6.67 18.86
C TRP A 299 -5.94 -6.85 20.30
N GLU A 300 -5.54 -7.93 20.95
CA GLU A 300 -5.85 -8.24 22.36
C GLU A 300 -4.57 -8.72 23.04
N GLY A 301 -4.22 -8.19 24.22
CA GLY A 301 -3.06 -8.68 25.00
C GLY A 301 -1.72 -8.73 24.23
N HIS A 302 -1.47 -7.76 23.34
CA HIS A 302 -0.32 -7.74 22.40
C HIS A 302 -0.31 -8.83 21.31
N GLN A 303 -1.37 -9.62 21.18
CA GLN A 303 -1.56 -10.60 20.10
C GLN A 303 -2.55 -10.07 19.05
N PRO A 304 -2.30 -10.32 17.75
CA PRO A 304 -3.27 -9.99 16.70
C PRO A 304 -4.38 -11.05 16.65
N ILE A 305 -5.63 -10.60 16.69
CA ILE A 305 -6.80 -11.45 16.43
C ILE A 305 -7.01 -11.49 14.92
N TYR A 306 -6.59 -12.60 14.32
CA TYR A 306 -6.69 -12.83 12.87
C TYR A 306 -8.14 -12.98 12.40
N ASN A 307 -8.35 -12.70 11.12
CA ASN A 307 -9.61 -13.02 10.43
C ASN A 307 -9.73 -14.55 10.26
N PRO A 308 -10.78 -15.21 10.80
CA PRO A 308 -10.91 -16.68 10.73
C PRO A 308 -10.87 -17.24 9.31
N ARG A 309 -11.47 -16.54 8.34
CA ARG A 309 -11.42 -16.97 6.92
C ARG A 309 -10.02 -16.82 6.32
N PHE A 310 -9.24 -15.83 6.78
CA PHE A 310 -7.85 -15.71 6.37
C PHE A 310 -6.95 -16.78 7.03
N LEU A 311 -7.26 -17.21 8.26
CA LEU A 311 -6.59 -18.37 8.87
C LEU A 311 -6.90 -19.68 8.12
N ALA A 312 -8.14 -19.88 7.67
CA ALA A 312 -8.50 -21.03 6.83
C ALA A 312 -7.74 -21.03 5.49
N PHE A 313 -7.61 -19.86 4.85
CA PHE A 313 -6.76 -19.68 3.68
C PHE A 313 -5.28 -19.99 3.98
N ALA A 314 -4.75 -19.49 5.09
CA ALA A 314 -3.36 -19.71 5.48
C ALA A 314 -3.06 -21.18 5.80
N ALA A 315 -4.00 -21.89 6.45
CA ALA A 315 -3.90 -23.32 6.73
C ALA A 315 -3.91 -24.16 5.45
N HIS A 316 -4.72 -23.81 4.44
CA HIS A 316 -4.77 -24.52 3.14
C HIS A 316 -3.45 -24.46 2.35
N TYR A 317 -2.67 -23.40 2.55
CA TYR A 317 -1.34 -23.22 1.93
C TYR A 317 -0.19 -23.40 2.94
N GLU A 318 -0.48 -23.90 4.15
CA GLU A 318 0.49 -24.24 5.21
C GLU A 318 1.45 -23.12 5.66
N PHE A 319 1.15 -21.84 5.36
CA PHE A 319 2.00 -20.70 5.78
C PHE A 319 1.48 -20.01 7.03
N ARG A 320 2.39 -19.37 7.78
CA ARG A 320 2.06 -18.61 8.98
C ARG A 320 1.94 -17.11 8.68
N PRO A 321 0.78 -16.47 8.94
CA PRO A 321 0.68 -15.02 8.86
C PRO A 321 1.34 -14.37 10.08
N LEU A 322 2.16 -13.35 9.85
CA LEU A 322 2.84 -12.56 10.87
C LEU A 322 2.45 -11.08 10.74
N VAL A 323 1.50 -10.64 11.56
CA VAL A 323 1.07 -9.23 11.54
C VAL A 323 1.92 -8.44 12.52
N LEU A 324 2.57 -7.36 12.05
CA LEU A 324 3.36 -6.47 12.89
C LEU A 324 2.52 -5.31 13.43
N ARG A 325 2.84 -4.84 14.64
CA ARG A 325 2.21 -3.68 15.29
C ARG A 325 3.07 -2.43 15.11
N GLY A 326 2.70 -1.56 14.18
CA GLY A 326 3.03 -0.13 14.19
C GLY A 326 4.50 0.25 14.38
N ASN A 327 5.43 -0.52 13.80
CA ASN A 327 6.86 -0.25 13.89
C ASN A 327 7.45 -0.05 12.48
N PRO A 328 7.45 1.19 11.94
CA PRO A 328 8.00 1.49 10.61
C PRO A 328 9.45 0.99 10.43
N ASN A 329 10.21 0.96 11.53
CA ASN A 329 11.59 0.49 11.55
C ASN A 329 11.75 -1.01 11.20
N ALA A 330 10.67 -1.79 11.15
CA ALA A 330 10.70 -3.20 10.76
C ALA A 330 10.64 -3.42 9.24
N ARG A 331 10.53 -2.37 8.41
CA ARG A 331 10.43 -2.45 6.94
C ARG A 331 11.50 -1.70 6.11
N PRO A 332 12.77 -1.47 6.54
CA PRO A 332 13.64 -0.47 5.90
C PRO A 332 14.01 -0.76 4.43
N ASN A 333 14.09 -2.04 4.05
CA ASN A 333 14.55 -2.46 2.73
C ASN A 333 13.44 -2.49 1.66
N VAL A 334 12.18 -2.55 2.08
CA VAL A 334 11.06 -2.92 1.21
C VAL A 334 10.29 -1.69 0.73
N GLU A 335 10.05 -0.70 1.59
CA GLU A 335 9.39 0.58 1.25
C GLU A 335 10.04 1.29 0.03
N ARG A 336 11.38 1.39 0.02
CA ARG A 336 12.09 2.05 -1.09
C ARG A 336 12.12 1.21 -2.37
N GLY A 337 12.03 -0.11 -2.22
CA GLY A 337 12.03 -1.09 -3.31
C GLY A 337 10.70 -1.16 -4.07
N PHE A 338 9.58 -1.09 -3.35
CA PHE A 338 8.24 -0.93 -3.90
C PHE A 338 8.14 0.35 -4.72
N TRP A 339 8.30 1.51 -4.08
CA TRP A 339 8.11 2.83 -4.70
C TRP A 339 8.96 3.04 -5.97
N THR A 340 10.20 2.57 -5.98
CA THR A 340 11.10 2.67 -7.13
C THR A 340 10.73 1.68 -8.26
N SER A 341 10.16 0.52 -7.92
CA SER A 341 9.64 -0.43 -8.89
C SER A 341 8.36 0.12 -9.54
N GLU A 342 7.43 0.59 -8.72
CA GLU A 342 6.12 1.10 -9.13
C GLU A 342 6.26 2.35 -10.00
N GLN A 343 7.11 3.33 -9.61
CA GLN A 343 7.44 4.46 -10.47
C GLN A 343 8.11 4.07 -11.79
N SER A 344 8.87 2.96 -11.81
CA SER A 344 9.50 2.46 -13.03
C SER A 344 8.52 1.72 -13.95
N PHE A 345 7.31 1.39 -13.48
CA PHE A 345 6.24 0.83 -14.29
C PHE A 345 5.27 1.93 -14.74
N LEU A 346 4.72 2.69 -13.80
CA LEU A 346 3.58 3.61 -14.02
C LEU A 346 3.93 4.84 -14.87
N ASN A 347 5.16 5.35 -14.77
CA ASN A 347 5.52 6.59 -15.47
C ASN A 347 5.59 6.39 -16.99
N ALA A 348 4.96 7.29 -17.73
CA ALA A 348 4.92 7.30 -19.20
C ALA A 348 4.31 6.04 -19.85
N ARG A 349 3.36 5.41 -19.16
CA ARG A 349 2.45 4.40 -19.74
C ARG A 349 1.03 4.94 -19.84
N GLU A 350 0.30 4.37 -20.79
CA GLU A 350 -1.15 4.54 -20.93
C GLU A 350 -1.79 3.15 -20.81
N PHE A 351 -2.99 3.11 -20.24
CA PHE A 351 -3.71 1.88 -19.94
C PHE A 351 -5.15 2.01 -20.47
N ARG A 352 -5.66 0.98 -21.14
CA ARG A 352 -7.03 1.00 -21.69
C ARG A 352 -8.10 0.74 -20.63
N ASP A 353 -7.81 -0.19 -19.72
CA ASP A 353 -8.65 -0.63 -18.60
C ASP A 353 -7.76 -1.35 -17.56
N LEU A 354 -8.36 -1.91 -16.50
CA LEU A 354 -7.63 -2.62 -15.45
C LEU A 354 -7.01 -3.95 -15.92
N ASP A 355 -7.59 -4.60 -16.92
CA ASP A 355 -7.04 -5.86 -17.45
C ASP A 355 -5.82 -5.59 -18.33
N ASP A 356 -5.87 -4.54 -19.15
CA ASP A 356 -4.74 -3.99 -19.88
C ASP A 356 -3.60 -3.59 -18.94
N PHE A 357 -3.92 -2.88 -17.84
CA PHE A 357 -2.97 -2.57 -16.78
C PHE A 357 -2.31 -3.83 -16.19
N ASN A 358 -3.11 -4.85 -15.85
CA ASN A 358 -2.62 -6.09 -15.27
C ASN A 358 -1.75 -6.90 -16.26
N GLN A 359 -2.12 -6.97 -17.54
CA GLN A 359 -1.34 -7.63 -18.60
C GLN A 359 0.00 -6.91 -18.85
N GLN A 360 -0.02 -5.58 -18.93
CA GLN A 360 1.20 -4.78 -19.05
C GLN A 360 2.12 -4.94 -17.83
N LEU A 361 1.55 -5.04 -16.64
CA LEU A 361 2.26 -5.22 -15.37
C LEU A 361 2.93 -6.60 -15.28
N GLU A 362 2.20 -7.66 -15.65
CA GLU A 362 2.74 -9.02 -15.73
C GLU A 362 3.91 -9.10 -16.72
N HIS A 363 3.72 -8.60 -17.95
CA HIS A 363 4.78 -8.54 -18.95
C HIS A 363 6.01 -7.73 -18.48
N TRP A 364 5.80 -6.60 -17.79
CA TRP A 364 6.89 -5.80 -17.24
C TRP A 364 7.62 -6.47 -16.07
N MET A 365 6.92 -7.26 -15.24
CA MET A 365 7.57 -8.03 -14.19
C MET A 365 8.57 -9.03 -14.79
N ASP A 366 8.16 -9.77 -15.82
CA ASP A 366 8.99 -10.78 -16.49
C ASP A 366 10.14 -10.18 -17.30
N THR A 367 9.90 -9.10 -18.05
CA THR A 367 10.89 -8.54 -18.97
C THR A 367 11.80 -7.48 -18.35
N VAL A 368 11.35 -6.79 -17.29
CA VAL A 368 12.08 -5.64 -16.72
C VAL A 368 12.30 -5.74 -15.21
N ASN A 369 11.37 -6.25 -14.40
CA ASN A 369 11.58 -6.29 -12.95
C ASN A 369 12.53 -7.40 -12.52
N ASP A 370 12.25 -8.63 -12.97
CA ASP A 370 12.96 -9.85 -12.58
C ASP A 370 14.39 -9.93 -13.17
N PRO A 371 14.65 -9.54 -14.44
CA PRO A 371 16.01 -9.52 -15.00
C PRO A 371 16.89 -8.37 -14.52
N ARG A 372 16.33 -7.34 -13.86
CA ARG A 372 17.09 -6.14 -13.45
C ARG A 372 18.16 -6.49 -12.41
N PRO A 373 19.46 -6.30 -12.68
CA PRO A 373 20.51 -6.57 -11.70
C PRO A 373 20.38 -5.70 -10.46
N ARG A 374 20.55 -6.29 -9.27
CA ARG A 374 20.58 -5.59 -7.97
C ARG A 374 21.72 -6.17 -7.14
N HIS A 375 22.58 -5.32 -6.59
CA HIS A 375 23.74 -5.76 -5.79
C HIS A 375 24.70 -6.74 -6.51
N GLY A 376 24.73 -6.73 -7.85
CA GLY A 376 25.62 -7.58 -8.67
C GLY A 376 24.94 -8.82 -9.29
N THR A 377 23.72 -9.17 -8.87
CA THR A 377 23.01 -10.40 -9.25
C THR A 377 21.57 -10.04 -9.62
N ASN A 378 20.95 -10.69 -10.61
CA ASN A 378 19.52 -10.49 -10.89
C ASN A 378 18.64 -11.26 -9.88
N SER A 379 17.31 -11.06 -9.89
CA SER A 379 16.44 -11.77 -8.93
C SER A 379 16.08 -13.19 -9.36
N LEU A 380 16.24 -13.55 -10.65
CA LEU A 380 16.00 -14.92 -11.13
C LEU A 380 17.11 -15.88 -10.67
N GLU A 381 18.37 -15.44 -10.71
CA GLU A 381 19.53 -16.15 -10.19
C GLU A 381 19.35 -16.50 -8.70
N ARG A 382 19.02 -15.51 -7.87
CA ARG A 382 18.73 -15.75 -6.43
C ARG A 382 17.43 -16.50 -6.19
N PHE A 383 16.46 -16.42 -7.11
CA PHE A 383 15.24 -17.21 -7.02
C PHE A 383 15.48 -18.70 -7.32
N ALA A 384 16.50 -19.05 -8.13
CA ALA A 384 16.88 -20.45 -8.34
C ALA A 384 17.44 -21.11 -7.07
N GLU A 385 18.10 -20.33 -6.21
CA GLU A 385 18.52 -20.76 -4.86
C GLU A 385 17.32 -20.82 -3.88
N GLU A 386 16.36 -19.92 -4.02
CA GLU A 386 15.20 -19.82 -3.12
C GLU A 386 14.10 -20.85 -3.41
N ALA A 387 13.80 -21.13 -4.67
CA ALA A 387 12.66 -21.96 -5.08
C ALA A 387 12.60 -23.36 -4.43
N PRO A 388 13.72 -24.10 -4.23
CA PRO A 388 13.71 -25.39 -3.53
C PRO A 388 13.33 -25.31 -2.04
N HIS A 389 13.36 -24.12 -1.44
CA HIS A 389 13.05 -23.87 -0.03
C HIS A 389 11.64 -23.32 0.19
N LEU A 390 10.87 -23.09 -0.88
CA LEU A 390 9.47 -22.67 -0.79
C LEU A 390 8.59 -23.86 -0.41
N LEU A 391 7.51 -23.59 0.33
CA LEU A 391 6.44 -24.54 0.54
C LEU A 391 5.79 -24.92 -0.80
N PRO A 392 5.48 -26.21 -1.03
CA PRO A 392 4.82 -26.67 -2.26
C PRO A 392 3.38 -26.15 -2.33
N LEU A 393 2.86 -26.04 -3.55
CA LEU A 393 1.45 -25.68 -3.75
C LEU A 393 0.53 -26.90 -3.57
N PRO A 394 -0.65 -26.74 -2.97
CA PRO A 394 -1.67 -27.78 -2.93
C PRO A 394 -2.19 -28.10 -4.34
N GLN A 395 -2.69 -29.33 -4.54
CA GLN A 395 -3.23 -29.79 -5.84
C GLN A 395 -4.39 -28.92 -6.35
N HIS A 396 -5.18 -28.35 -5.43
CA HIS A 396 -6.29 -27.45 -5.74
C HIS A 396 -6.09 -26.12 -5.02
N ASN A 397 -6.32 -25.02 -5.73
CA ASN A 397 -6.29 -23.69 -5.14
C ASN A 397 -7.41 -23.52 -4.10
N TYR A 398 -7.15 -22.73 -3.06
CA TYR A 398 -8.18 -22.35 -2.10
C TYR A 398 -9.30 -21.56 -2.78
N ASP A 399 -10.53 -21.80 -2.34
CA ASP A 399 -11.71 -21.11 -2.87
C ASP A 399 -11.85 -19.69 -2.31
N THR A 400 -11.37 -18.73 -3.09
CA THR A 400 -11.43 -17.30 -2.75
C THR A 400 -12.83 -16.70 -2.94
N ALA A 401 -13.79 -17.42 -3.52
CA ALA A 401 -15.11 -16.89 -3.88
C ALA A 401 -15.87 -16.31 -2.68
N ARG A 402 -16.44 -15.12 -2.89
CA ARG A 402 -17.32 -14.47 -1.91
C ARG A 402 -18.71 -15.09 -1.99
N VAL A 403 -19.18 -15.63 -0.88
CA VAL A 403 -20.59 -16.03 -0.75
C VAL A 403 -21.33 -14.93 0.01
N ILE A 404 -22.42 -14.45 -0.55
CA ILE A 404 -23.39 -13.56 0.07
C ILE A 404 -24.78 -14.14 -0.11
N TYR A 405 -25.76 -13.66 0.64
CA TYR A 405 -27.17 -13.89 0.33
C TYR A 405 -27.75 -12.62 -0.28
N ARG A 406 -28.67 -12.73 -1.25
CA ARG A 406 -29.40 -11.58 -1.79
C ARG A 406 -30.85 -11.95 -2.07
N LEU A 407 -31.75 -11.00 -1.83
CA LEU A 407 -33.15 -11.13 -2.20
C LEU A 407 -33.26 -11.02 -3.73
N CYS A 408 -33.98 -11.94 -4.37
CA CYS A 408 -34.38 -11.75 -5.77
C CYS A 408 -35.49 -10.69 -5.83
N ASN A 409 -35.26 -9.60 -6.55
CA ASN A 409 -36.24 -8.54 -6.74
C ASN A 409 -37.51 -9.04 -7.45
N ILE A 410 -38.59 -8.26 -7.31
CA ILE A 410 -39.88 -8.44 -8.03
C ILE A 410 -39.64 -8.62 -9.54
N ASP A 411 -38.70 -7.85 -10.10
CA ASP A 411 -38.39 -7.86 -11.54
C ASP A 411 -37.61 -9.12 -11.99
N GLY A 412 -37.30 -10.05 -11.08
CA GLY A 412 -36.53 -11.28 -11.35
C GLY A 412 -35.01 -11.09 -11.32
N PHE A 413 -34.48 -10.02 -10.72
CA PHE A 413 -33.04 -9.73 -10.69
C PHE A 413 -32.43 -9.78 -9.29
N VAL A 414 -31.17 -10.16 -9.22
CA VAL A 414 -30.30 -10.02 -8.04
C VAL A 414 -29.31 -8.88 -8.24
N ASP A 415 -29.22 -7.99 -7.26
CA ASP A 415 -28.36 -6.80 -7.34
C ASP A 415 -26.96 -7.08 -6.77
N TRP A 416 -25.92 -6.82 -7.57
CA TRP A 416 -24.52 -6.91 -7.14
C TRP A 416 -23.69 -5.75 -7.71
N GLN A 417 -23.03 -5.00 -6.81
CA GLN A 417 -22.17 -3.85 -7.14
C GLN A 417 -22.80 -2.79 -8.08
N GLY A 418 -24.12 -2.63 -8.04
CA GLY A 418 -24.86 -1.67 -8.87
C GLY A 418 -25.21 -2.18 -10.27
N ASN A 419 -24.97 -3.47 -10.55
CA ASN A 419 -25.45 -4.18 -11.73
C ASN A 419 -26.50 -5.22 -11.29
N ARG A 420 -27.42 -5.57 -12.18
CA ARG A 420 -28.59 -6.42 -11.89
C ARG A 420 -28.53 -7.68 -12.75
N TYR A 421 -28.47 -8.85 -12.13
CA TYR A 421 -28.25 -10.14 -12.79
C TYR A 421 -29.55 -10.96 -12.78
N ALA A 422 -29.96 -11.46 -13.95
CA ALA A 422 -31.25 -12.11 -14.12
C ALA A 422 -31.33 -13.49 -13.44
N VAL A 423 -32.49 -13.80 -12.89
CA VAL A 423 -32.83 -15.06 -12.23
C VAL A 423 -34.22 -15.50 -12.74
N PRO A 424 -34.48 -16.80 -12.93
CA PRO A 424 -35.80 -17.32 -13.24
C PRO A 424 -36.89 -16.81 -12.29
N TYR A 425 -38.07 -16.52 -12.83
CA TYR A 425 -39.18 -15.94 -12.07
C TYR A 425 -39.71 -16.82 -10.93
N ASP A 426 -39.42 -18.12 -10.94
CA ASP A 426 -39.80 -19.06 -9.87
C ASP A 426 -39.14 -18.75 -8.52
N HIS A 427 -38.07 -17.95 -8.51
CA HIS A 427 -37.33 -17.55 -7.31
C HIS A 427 -37.55 -16.09 -6.90
N ILE A 428 -38.57 -15.41 -7.44
CA ILE A 428 -38.89 -14.02 -7.06
C ILE A 428 -39.16 -13.94 -5.55
N THR A 429 -38.54 -12.95 -4.90
CA THR A 429 -38.61 -12.68 -3.46
C THR A 429 -38.02 -13.77 -2.56
N ASP A 430 -37.38 -14.81 -3.12
CA ASP A 430 -36.54 -15.72 -2.33
C ASP A 430 -35.19 -15.09 -1.99
N ILE A 431 -34.61 -15.54 -0.88
CA ILE A 431 -33.27 -15.14 -0.44
C ILE A 431 -32.30 -16.20 -0.96
N LEU A 432 -31.53 -15.83 -1.99
CA LEU A 432 -30.69 -16.76 -2.74
C LEU A 432 -29.22 -16.64 -2.31
N PRO A 433 -28.52 -17.75 -2.06
CA PRO A 433 -27.06 -17.75 -1.97
C PRO A 433 -26.44 -17.38 -3.32
N VAL A 434 -25.56 -16.39 -3.30
CA VAL A 434 -24.82 -15.88 -4.46
C VAL A 434 -23.33 -16.05 -4.21
N ARG A 435 -22.69 -16.84 -5.06
CA ARG A 435 -21.24 -17.08 -5.06
C ARG A 435 -20.61 -16.24 -6.15
N ILE A 436 -19.73 -15.33 -5.75
CA ILE A 436 -19.07 -14.36 -6.60
C ILE A 436 -17.59 -14.74 -6.64
N THR A 437 -17.12 -15.18 -7.80
CA THR A 437 -15.68 -15.36 -8.06
C THR A 437 -15.08 -14.01 -8.50
N ARG A 438 -13.89 -14.01 -9.09
CA ARG A 438 -13.32 -12.80 -9.69
C ARG A 438 -14.09 -12.35 -10.94
N ASP A 439 -14.45 -13.32 -11.78
CA ASP A 439 -14.91 -13.08 -13.15
C ASP A 439 -16.37 -13.50 -13.36
N GLU A 440 -16.97 -14.25 -12.42
CA GLU A 440 -18.31 -14.84 -12.56
C GLU A 440 -19.16 -14.78 -11.28
N LEU A 441 -20.47 -14.71 -11.47
CA LEU A 441 -21.50 -14.72 -10.43
C LEU A 441 -22.42 -15.93 -10.64
N PHE A 442 -22.51 -16.78 -9.63
CA PHE A 442 -23.40 -17.94 -9.59
C PHE A 442 -24.50 -17.71 -8.55
N VAL A 443 -25.75 -17.93 -8.94
CA VAL A 443 -26.92 -17.87 -8.06
C VAL A 443 -27.41 -19.29 -7.81
N TYR A 444 -27.63 -19.62 -6.54
CA TYR A 444 -28.10 -20.95 -6.09
C TYR A 444 -29.49 -20.86 -5.45
N SER A 445 -30.21 -21.99 -5.42
CA SER A 445 -31.47 -22.12 -4.69
C SER A 445 -31.26 -22.23 -3.18
N ALA A 446 -32.35 -22.29 -2.41
CA ALA A 446 -32.29 -22.57 -0.98
C ALA A 446 -31.72 -23.98 -0.70
N GLU A 447 -31.92 -24.91 -1.63
CA GLU A 447 -31.42 -26.29 -1.66
C GLU A 447 -29.98 -26.39 -2.20
N LEU A 448 -29.35 -25.26 -2.53
CA LEU A 448 -27.99 -25.12 -3.09
C LEU A 448 -27.82 -25.69 -4.51
N GLU A 449 -28.89 -25.78 -5.29
CA GLU A 449 -28.82 -26.11 -6.73
C GLU A 449 -28.46 -24.86 -7.55
N PRO A 450 -27.58 -24.96 -8.58
CA PRO A 450 -27.19 -23.80 -9.39
C PRO A 450 -28.31 -23.36 -10.34
N ILE A 451 -28.91 -22.20 -10.07
CA ILE A 451 -30.01 -21.62 -10.85
C ILE A 451 -29.48 -20.84 -12.06
N ALA A 452 -28.49 -19.98 -11.84
CA ALA A 452 -28.00 -19.06 -12.86
C ALA A 452 -26.48 -18.83 -12.73
N ARG A 453 -25.84 -18.56 -13.87
CA ARG A 453 -24.42 -18.20 -13.99
C ARG A 453 -24.30 -17.00 -14.92
N HIS A 454 -23.55 -15.99 -14.50
CA HIS A 454 -23.34 -14.74 -15.23
C HIS A 454 -21.86 -14.35 -15.20
N GLU A 455 -21.36 -13.74 -16.26
CA GLU A 455 -20.09 -13.03 -16.24
C GLU A 455 -20.24 -11.73 -15.43
N LEU A 456 -19.24 -11.40 -14.60
CA LEU A 456 -19.24 -10.18 -13.81
C LEU A 456 -18.91 -8.97 -14.68
N VAL A 457 -19.77 -7.97 -14.64
CA VAL A 457 -19.53 -6.68 -15.30
C VAL A 457 -19.01 -5.66 -14.29
N ALA A 458 -18.15 -4.75 -14.77
CA ALA A 458 -17.56 -3.66 -13.99
C ALA A 458 -18.58 -2.93 -13.11
N ARG A 459 -18.16 -2.58 -11.89
CA ARG A 459 -18.98 -1.95 -10.85
C ARG A 459 -19.69 -0.68 -11.35
N GLY A 460 -20.96 -0.51 -10.95
CA GLY A 460 -21.68 0.75 -11.06
C GLY A 460 -22.16 1.14 -12.46
N GLN A 461 -22.20 0.19 -13.41
CA GLN A 461 -22.69 0.44 -14.78
C GLN A 461 -24.22 0.53 -14.85
N GLY A 462 -24.96 0.06 -13.83
CA GLY A 462 -26.43 0.15 -13.78
C GLY A 462 -27.15 -0.85 -14.69
N LEU A 463 -26.41 -1.78 -15.30
CA LEU A 463 -26.91 -2.68 -16.34
C LEU A 463 -27.86 -3.74 -15.78
N GLN A 464 -28.85 -4.11 -16.59
CA GLN A 464 -29.64 -5.33 -16.41
C GLN A 464 -29.09 -6.39 -17.35
N LEU A 465 -28.64 -7.51 -16.79
CA LEU A 465 -27.93 -8.57 -17.49
C LEU A 465 -28.83 -9.81 -17.51
N ASP A 466 -29.41 -10.09 -18.68
CA ASP A 466 -30.15 -11.32 -18.97
C ASP A 466 -29.61 -12.00 -20.25
N PRO A 467 -28.34 -12.47 -20.26
CA PRO A 467 -27.79 -13.19 -21.40
C PRO A 467 -28.44 -14.57 -21.61
N LEU A 468 -29.10 -15.11 -20.58
CA LEU A 468 -29.78 -16.40 -20.60
C LEU A 468 -31.24 -16.30 -21.10
N GLY A 469 -31.80 -15.09 -21.18
CA GLY A 469 -33.13 -14.83 -21.71
C GLY A 469 -34.26 -15.27 -20.77
N PHE A 470 -34.03 -15.29 -19.45
CA PHE A 470 -35.04 -15.62 -18.45
C PHE A 470 -36.25 -14.66 -18.49
N HIS A 471 -36.04 -13.41 -18.90
CA HIS A 471 -37.03 -12.33 -18.89
C HIS A 471 -37.44 -11.92 -20.31
N GLN A 472 -37.38 -12.84 -21.26
CA GLN A 472 -37.89 -12.60 -22.61
C GLN A 472 -39.36 -12.17 -22.57
N CYS A 473 -39.61 -10.91 -22.96
CA CYS A 473 -40.91 -10.25 -22.92
C CYS A 473 -41.89 -10.87 -23.94
N THR A 474 -42.44 -12.04 -23.59
CA THR A 474 -43.33 -12.82 -24.42
C THR A 474 -44.74 -12.80 -23.83
N THR A 475 -45.62 -12.04 -24.50
CA THR A 475 -47.06 -11.86 -24.23
C THR A 475 -47.47 -10.90 -23.09
N ARG A 476 -48.70 -10.38 -23.21
CA ARG A 476 -49.37 -9.40 -22.33
C ARG A 476 -49.66 -9.86 -20.89
N ARG A 477 -49.08 -10.98 -20.42
CA ARG A 477 -49.26 -11.46 -19.04
C ARG A 477 -48.28 -10.71 -18.12
N PRO A 478 -48.69 -10.32 -16.90
CA PRO A 478 -47.73 -9.81 -15.92
C PRO A 478 -46.72 -10.92 -15.61
N ALA A 479 -45.43 -10.58 -15.56
CA ALA A 479 -44.31 -11.52 -15.43
C ALA A 479 -44.30 -12.39 -14.14
N ILE A 480 -45.26 -12.18 -13.23
CA ILE A 480 -45.33 -12.85 -11.93
C ILE A 480 -46.79 -13.25 -11.72
N SER A 481 -47.05 -14.54 -11.50
CA SER A 481 -48.40 -14.95 -11.13
C SER A 481 -48.76 -14.40 -9.75
N LEU A 482 -50.02 -14.02 -9.56
CA LEU A 482 -50.53 -13.66 -8.24
C LEU A 482 -50.49 -14.86 -7.28
N ASP A 483 -50.48 -16.08 -7.82
CA ASP A 483 -50.35 -17.33 -7.05
C ASP A 483 -48.95 -17.49 -6.44
N GLN A 484 -47.90 -17.08 -7.14
CA GLN A 484 -46.53 -17.06 -6.58
C GLN A 484 -46.43 -16.06 -5.43
N VAL A 485 -47.04 -14.88 -5.57
CA VAL A 485 -47.12 -13.88 -4.49
C VAL A 485 -47.88 -14.47 -3.30
N LYS A 486 -49.01 -15.15 -3.52
CA LYS A 486 -49.76 -15.84 -2.47
C LYS A 486 -48.89 -16.87 -1.72
N ILE A 487 -48.21 -17.76 -2.45
CA ILE A 487 -47.31 -18.78 -1.87
C ILE A 487 -46.19 -18.12 -1.06
N ALA A 488 -45.62 -17.01 -1.53
CA ALA A 488 -44.60 -16.27 -0.79
C ALA A 488 -45.14 -15.73 0.55
N PHE A 489 -46.36 -15.20 0.60
CA PHE A 489 -46.99 -14.79 1.88
C PHE A 489 -47.29 -15.99 2.78
N GLU A 490 -47.85 -17.09 2.25
CA GLU A 490 -48.13 -18.29 3.04
C GLU A 490 -46.86 -18.97 3.60
N ARG A 491 -45.72 -18.83 2.92
CA ARG A 491 -44.40 -19.30 3.40
C ARG A 491 -43.77 -18.42 4.49
N MET A 492 -44.20 -17.16 4.65
CA MET A 492 -43.63 -16.27 5.68
C MET A 492 -44.21 -16.56 7.07
N GLY A 493 -45.49 -16.92 7.16
CA GLY A 493 -46.16 -17.25 8.41
C GLY A 493 -47.68 -17.17 8.32
N GLU A 494 -48.35 -17.49 9.43
CA GLU A 494 -49.81 -17.51 9.50
C GLU A 494 -50.41 -16.11 9.41
N GLN A 495 -49.80 -15.10 10.07
CA GLN A 495 -50.33 -13.74 10.13
C GLN A 495 -50.20 -13.03 8.78
N SER A 496 -49.13 -13.30 8.03
CA SER A 496 -48.89 -12.80 6.69
C SER A 496 -49.79 -13.47 5.64
N GLY A 497 -50.08 -14.77 5.77
CA GLY A 497 -51.15 -15.44 5.04
C GLY A 497 -52.52 -14.80 5.30
N ASP A 498 -52.85 -14.50 6.56
CA ASP A 498 -54.07 -13.80 6.96
C ASP A 498 -54.19 -12.38 6.39
N PHE A 499 -53.09 -11.62 6.44
CA PHE A 499 -52.99 -10.30 5.82
C PHE A 499 -53.22 -10.40 4.31
N PHE A 500 -52.61 -11.37 3.64
CA PHE A 500 -52.79 -11.56 2.20
C PHE A 500 -54.24 -11.92 1.85
N ARG A 501 -54.90 -12.80 2.63
CA ARG A 501 -56.33 -13.12 2.43
C ARG A 501 -57.21 -11.87 2.51
N ARG A 502 -56.97 -10.97 3.48
CA ARG A 502 -57.69 -9.70 3.62
C ARG A 502 -57.38 -8.75 2.45
N LEU A 503 -56.12 -8.62 2.07
CA LEU A 503 -55.66 -7.79 0.97
C LEU A 503 -56.23 -8.24 -0.40
N SER A 504 -56.30 -9.56 -0.64
CA SER A 504 -56.74 -10.15 -1.90
C SER A 504 -58.24 -10.04 -2.17
N SER A 505 -59.03 -9.56 -1.18
CA SER A 505 -60.48 -9.36 -1.31
C SER A 505 -60.87 -8.28 -2.34
N GLY A 506 -59.97 -7.34 -2.63
CA GLY A 506 -60.16 -6.29 -3.62
C GLY A 506 -59.74 -6.69 -5.05
N PRO A 507 -59.97 -5.82 -6.06
CA PRO A 507 -59.56 -6.09 -7.44
C PRO A 507 -58.01 -6.14 -7.56
N PRO A 508 -57.42 -7.16 -8.21
CA PRO A 508 -55.97 -7.38 -8.23
C PRO A 508 -55.09 -6.22 -8.70
N ARG A 509 -55.64 -5.33 -9.55
CA ARG A 509 -54.94 -4.13 -10.04
C ARG A 509 -54.62 -3.12 -8.93
N GLN A 510 -55.35 -3.12 -7.82
CA GLN A 510 -55.15 -2.17 -6.71
C GLN A 510 -54.12 -2.69 -5.71
N TRP A 511 -54.19 -3.97 -5.33
CA TRP A 511 -53.33 -4.53 -4.29
C TRP A 511 -52.05 -5.22 -4.79
N GLY A 512 -52.02 -5.72 -6.03
CA GLY A 512 -50.90 -6.53 -6.54
C GLY A 512 -49.55 -5.83 -6.48
N ALA A 513 -49.52 -4.52 -6.75
CA ALA A 513 -48.30 -3.71 -6.62
C ALA A 513 -47.88 -3.50 -5.15
N GLY A 514 -48.86 -3.33 -4.24
CA GLY A 514 -48.60 -3.20 -2.80
C GLY A 514 -48.06 -4.50 -2.18
N ALA A 515 -48.69 -5.64 -2.47
CA ALA A 515 -48.26 -6.95 -2.01
C ALA A 515 -46.80 -7.26 -2.40
N ARG A 516 -46.42 -6.98 -3.64
CA ARG A 516 -45.05 -7.17 -4.13
C ARG A 516 -44.04 -6.25 -3.42
N LYS A 517 -44.38 -4.98 -3.19
CA LYS A 517 -43.54 -4.05 -2.39
C LYS A 517 -43.36 -4.51 -0.94
N ILE A 518 -44.40 -5.09 -0.33
CA ILE A 518 -44.31 -5.64 1.03
C ILE A 518 -43.28 -6.78 1.09
N LEU A 519 -43.24 -7.66 0.08
CA LEU A 519 -42.25 -8.76 0.04
C LEU A 519 -40.80 -8.25 -0.07
N LEU A 520 -40.55 -7.09 -0.70
CA LEU A 520 -39.21 -6.48 -0.72
C LEU A 520 -38.73 -6.03 0.67
N LEU A 521 -39.62 -5.83 1.64
CA LEU A 521 -39.22 -5.46 3.01
C LEU A 521 -38.39 -6.57 3.68
N ARG A 522 -38.45 -7.81 3.18
CA ARG A 522 -37.58 -8.94 3.58
C ARG A 522 -36.09 -8.68 3.33
N GLU A 523 -35.72 -7.70 2.50
CA GLU A 523 -34.32 -7.27 2.32
C GLU A 523 -33.75 -6.64 3.61
N ARG A 524 -34.59 -5.96 4.40
CA ARG A 524 -34.19 -5.10 5.53
C ARG A 524 -34.77 -5.52 6.88
N TYR A 525 -35.80 -6.36 6.88
CA TYR A 525 -36.50 -6.82 8.07
C TYR A 525 -36.60 -8.35 8.07
N ALA A 526 -36.46 -8.97 9.24
CA ALA A 526 -36.58 -10.41 9.39
C ALA A 526 -38.01 -10.90 9.05
N THR A 527 -38.13 -12.11 8.49
CA THR A 527 -39.43 -12.69 8.13
C THR A 527 -40.40 -12.76 9.31
N GLU A 528 -39.91 -13.12 10.51
CA GLU A 528 -40.70 -13.14 11.75
C GLU A 528 -41.24 -11.74 12.14
N ALA A 529 -40.41 -10.71 11.99
CA ALA A 529 -40.77 -9.33 12.27
C ALA A 529 -41.79 -8.80 11.24
N LEU A 530 -41.65 -9.21 9.97
CA LEU A 530 -42.60 -8.91 8.91
C LEU A 530 -43.95 -9.62 9.13
N ASP A 531 -43.97 -10.89 9.53
CA ASP A 531 -45.20 -11.61 9.87
C ASP A 531 -45.94 -10.96 11.05
N ALA A 532 -45.21 -10.63 12.13
CA ALA A 532 -45.76 -9.94 13.30
C ALA A 532 -46.31 -8.54 12.95
N ALA A 533 -45.60 -7.75 12.14
CA ALA A 533 -46.04 -6.43 11.69
C ALA A 533 -47.25 -6.51 10.75
N LEU A 534 -47.31 -7.52 9.87
CA LEU A 534 -48.47 -7.77 9.01
C LEU A 534 -49.69 -8.19 9.84
N GLY A 535 -49.52 -9.05 10.86
CA GLY A 535 -50.58 -9.40 11.81
C GLY A 535 -51.09 -8.19 12.59
N HIS A 536 -50.19 -7.30 13.04
CA HIS A 536 -50.56 -6.03 13.69
C HIS A 536 -51.35 -5.13 12.73
N ALA A 537 -50.84 -4.89 11.52
CA ALA A 537 -51.50 -4.06 10.51
C ALA A 537 -52.89 -4.62 10.11
N ALA A 538 -53.01 -5.95 9.97
CA ALA A 538 -54.27 -6.65 9.67
C ALA A 538 -55.34 -6.43 10.75
N ARG A 539 -54.96 -6.35 12.04
CA ARG A 539 -55.91 -6.08 13.16
C ARG A 539 -56.54 -4.70 13.09
N PHE A 540 -55.81 -3.70 12.60
CA PHE A 540 -56.30 -2.33 12.41
C PHE A 540 -56.86 -2.07 10.99
N GLY A 541 -56.95 -3.08 10.13
CA GLY A 541 -57.41 -2.94 8.74
C GLY A 541 -56.45 -2.16 7.83
N ALA A 542 -55.21 -1.95 8.25
CA ALA A 542 -54.21 -1.14 7.57
C ALA A 542 -53.49 -1.95 6.47
N LEU A 543 -54.17 -2.17 5.35
CA LEU A 543 -53.73 -3.09 4.28
C LEU A 543 -52.76 -2.45 3.23
N ARG A 544 -52.33 -1.21 3.42
CA ARG A 544 -51.42 -0.53 2.47
C ARG A 544 -49.95 -0.75 2.83
N PHE A 545 -49.09 -0.76 1.82
CA PHE A 545 -47.64 -0.87 1.97
C PHE A 545 -47.07 0.18 2.92
N GLU A 546 -47.51 1.44 2.81
CA GLU A 546 -47.00 2.55 3.61
C GLU A 546 -47.36 2.42 5.09
N ASP A 547 -48.45 1.72 5.41
CA ASP A 547 -48.88 1.51 6.79
C ASP A 547 -48.10 0.34 7.42
N VAL A 548 -47.89 -0.76 6.68
CA VAL A 548 -47.02 -1.88 7.09
C VAL A 548 -45.58 -1.40 7.29
N GLN A 549 -45.06 -0.57 6.39
CA GLN A 549 -43.72 0.03 6.52
C GLN A 549 -43.60 0.87 7.79
N ARG A 550 -44.58 1.72 8.10
CA ARG A 550 -44.58 2.51 9.36
C ARG A 550 -44.65 1.65 10.61
N VAL A 551 -45.42 0.55 10.59
CA VAL A 551 -45.45 -0.40 11.72
C VAL A 551 -44.05 -1.00 11.93
N LEU A 552 -43.42 -1.50 10.86
CA LEU A 552 -42.06 -2.06 10.93
C LEU A 552 -41.04 -1.06 11.44
N GLU A 553 -41.00 0.15 10.88
CA GLU A 553 -40.08 1.22 11.31
C GLU A 553 -40.25 1.63 12.78
N ALA A 554 -41.46 1.44 13.34
CA ALA A 554 -41.76 1.73 14.74
C ALA A 554 -41.50 0.54 15.69
N THR A 555 -41.69 -0.71 15.25
CA THR A 555 -41.58 -1.90 16.13
C THR A 555 -40.25 -2.66 15.99
N HIS A 556 -39.53 -2.51 14.89
CA HIS A 556 -38.29 -3.25 14.63
C HIS A 556 -37.21 -2.36 14.00
N PRO A 557 -35.94 -2.43 14.47
CA PRO A 557 -34.85 -1.73 13.80
C PRO A 557 -34.61 -2.33 12.40
N PRO A 558 -34.37 -1.50 11.36
CA PRO A 558 -33.92 -2.01 10.07
C PRO A 558 -32.53 -2.63 10.21
N ARG A 559 -32.30 -3.73 9.51
CA ARG A 559 -31.08 -4.54 9.58
C ARG A 559 -30.46 -4.73 8.19
N THR A 560 -29.21 -5.15 8.14
CA THR A 560 -28.60 -5.67 6.91
C THR A 560 -28.75 -7.19 6.85
N LEU A 561 -28.89 -7.77 5.65
CA LEU A 561 -29.05 -9.22 5.50
C LEU A 561 -27.82 -10.01 6.01
N ASP A 562 -26.64 -9.39 5.96
CA ASP A 562 -25.40 -9.95 6.51
C ASP A 562 -25.46 -10.02 8.06
N GLU A 563 -26.19 -9.13 8.74
CA GLU A 563 -26.49 -9.21 10.18
C GLU A 563 -27.42 -10.38 10.52
N TYR A 564 -28.38 -10.74 9.66
CA TYR A 564 -29.26 -11.90 9.90
C TYR A 564 -28.45 -13.21 9.91
N VAL A 565 -27.55 -13.39 8.93
CA VAL A 565 -26.68 -14.57 8.90
C VAL A 565 -25.73 -14.57 10.11
N ALA A 566 -25.20 -13.41 10.49
CA ALA A 566 -24.35 -13.29 11.68
C ALA A 566 -25.11 -13.58 12.98
N GLU A 567 -26.35 -13.10 13.13
CA GLU A 567 -27.19 -13.32 14.31
C GLU A 567 -27.72 -14.75 14.39
N ASP A 568 -28.15 -15.36 13.28
CA ASP A 568 -28.55 -16.78 13.26
C ASP A 568 -27.33 -17.68 13.51
N THR A 569 -26.17 -17.37 12.94
CA THR A 569 -24.92 -18.08 13.28
C THR A 569 -24.55 -17.89 14.75
N ALA A 570 -24.73 -16.69 15.31
CA ALA A 570 -24.50 -16.43 16.73
C ALA A 570 -25.49 -17.19 17.64
N ARG A 571 -26.78 -17.26 17.28
CA ARG A 571 -27.79 -18.06 17.99
C ARG A 571 -27.49 -19.56 17.90
N ARG A 572 -27.06 -20.07 16.74
CA ARG A 572 -26.62 -21.47 16.59
C ARG A 572 -25.38 -21.75 17.46
N LEU A 573 -24.38 -20.88 17.42
CA LEU A 573 -23.19 -20.98 18.26
C LEU A 573 -23.54 -20.89 19.75
N GLU A 574 -24.45 -20.01 20.17
CA GLU A 574 -24.90 -19.88 21.56
C GLU A 574 -25.71 -21.11 22.00
N LYS A 575 -26.50 -21.70 21.10
CA LYS A 575 -27.24 -22.95 21.33
C LYS A 575 -26.30 -24.17 21.44
N GLU A 576 -25.23 -24.23 20.66
CA GLU A 576 -24.25 -25.34 20.69
C GLU A 576 -23.20 -25.20 21.81
N LEU A 577 -22.72 -23.98 22.09
CA LEU A 577 -21.69 -23.71 23.10
C LEU A 577 -22.28 -23.45 24.50
N GLY A 578 -23.57 -23.10 24.57
CA GLY A 578 -24.26 -22.62 25.77
C GLY A 578 -23.85 -21.19 26.17
N MET A 579 -24.52 -20.63 27.18
CA MET A 579 -24.08 -19.42 27.87
C MET A 579 -22.80 -19.68 28.66
N ARG A 580 -21.63 -19.64 27.99
CA ARG A 580 -20.34 -19.57 28.67
C ARG A 580 -20.13 -18.17 29.25
N ARG A 581 -20.66 -17.94 30.46
CA ARG A 581 -20.17 -16.87 31.33
C ARG A 581 -18.68 -17.11 31.58
N THR A 582 -17.83 -16.30 30.95
CA THR A 582 -16.45 -16.12 31.39
C THR A 582 -16.48 -15.36 32.71
N GLU A 583 -16.53 -16.07 33.82
CA GLU A 583 -16.30 -15.44 35.11
C GLU A 583 -14.84 -14.97 35.19
N PRO A 584 -14.56 -13.78 35.75
CA PRO A 584 -13.19 -13.35 35.98
C PRO A 584 -12.49 -14.38 36.87
N ARG A 585 -11.42 -15.01 36.36
CA ARG A 585 -10.57 -15.87 37.20
C ARG A 585 -9.99 -15.05 38.36
N ASP A 586 -9.98 -15.63 39.55
CA ASP A 586 -9.28 -15.03 40.69
C ASP A 586 -7.81 -14.82 40.30
N LEU A 587 -7.34 -13.57 40.43
CA LEU A 587 -5.96 -13.21 40.07
C LEU A 587 -4.93 -14.04 40.85
N ARG A 588 -5.31 -14.58 42.02
CA ARG A 588 -4.50 -15.48 42.85
C ARG A 588 -4.22 -16.85 42.21
N GLU A 589 -4.91 -17.24 41.13
CA GLU A 589 -4.50 -18.41 40.34
C GLU A 589 -3.18 -18.15 39.60
N PHE A 590 -2.93 -16.92 39.15
CA PHE A 590 -1.70 -16.59 38.42
C PHE A 590 -0.47 -16.62 39.33
N ASP A 591 -0.64 -16.30 40.63
CA ASP A 591 0.42 -16.43 41.65
C ASP A 591 0.86 -17.90 41.87
N ARG A 592 0.04 -18.88 41.47
CA ARG A 592 0.32 -20.32 41.60
C ARG A 592 0.86 -20.95 40.32
N LEU A 593 0.82 -20.23 39.20
CA LEU A 593 1.47 -20.69 37.97
C LEU A 593 2.99 -20.64 38.18
N PRO A 594 3.75 -21.68 37.79
CA PRO A 594 5.19 -21.64 37.87
C PRO A 594 5.71 -20.55 36.91
N VAL A 595 6.01 -19.38 37.46
CA VAL A 595 6.65 -18.30 36.71
C VAL A 595 7.99 -18.83 36.25
N HIS A 596 8.12 -19.08 34.94
CA HIS A 596 9.40 -19.41 34.34
C HIS A 596 10.32 -18.19 34.49
N SER A 597 11.12 -18.19 35.55
CA SER A 597 12.20 -17.22 35.71
C SER A 597 13.11 -17.30 34.48
N PRO A 598 13.49 -16.16 33.89
CA PRO A 598 14.46 -16.18 32.80
C PRO A 598 15.76 -16.82 33.30
N PRO A 599 16.49 -17.57 32.45
CA PRO A 599 17.70 -18.27 32.88
C PRO A 599 18.71 -17.29 33.46
N ALA A 600 19.16 -17.57 34.68
CA ALA A 600 20.04 -16.68 35.43
C ALA A 600 21.37 -16.48 34.68
N GLY A 601 21.62 -15.25 34.24
CA GLY A 601 22.79 -14.86 33.46
C GLY A 601 23.54 -13.71 34.10
N HIS A 602 24.67 -14.05 34.72
CA HIS A 602 25.75 -13.16 35.19
C HIS A 602 25.54 -12.31 36.45
N ASP A 603 26.23 -12.75 37.51
CA ASP A 603 26.75 -11.91 38.58
C ASP A 603 27.48 -10.67 38.04
N SER A 604 27.15 -9.49 38.59
CA SER A 604 28.12 -8.41 38.74
C SER A 604 27.76 -7.55 39.95
N SER A 605 28.64 -7.55 40.94
CA SER A 605 28.49 -6.79 42.18
C SER A 605 28.86 -5.33 42.00
N ALA A 606 27.97 -4.39 42.36
CA ALA A 606 28.37 -3.02 42.71
C ALA A 606 27.31 -2.25 43.50
N LYS A 607 27.72 -1.70 44.64
CA LYS A 607 26.99 -0.80 45.54
C LYS A 607 26.39 0.44 44.85
N ARG A 608 25.19 0.84 45.28
CA ARG A 608 24.76 2.23 45.63
C ARG A 608 23.40 2.12 46.35
N ALA A 609 23.35 2.32 47.66
CA ALA A 609 23.42 3.60 48.39
C ALA A 609 22.09 4.36 48.32
N ASP A 610 21.52 4.66 49.49
CA ASP A 610 20.27 5.38 49.66
C ASP A 610 20.25 6.73 48.93
N ASN A 611 19.07 7.12 48.48
CA ASN A 611 18.59 8.48 48.67
C ASN A 611 17.07 8.50 48.69
N GLN A 612 16.49 8.88 49.83
CA GLN A 612 15.12 9.38 49.88
C GLN A 612 15.12 10.79 49.28
N GLU A 613 14.15 11.11 48.42
CA GLU A 613 13.61 12.48 48.34
C GLU A 613 12.20 12.47 47.73
N GLU A 614 11.44 13.50 48.10
CA GLU A 614 9.98 13.63 47.97
C GLU A 614 9.54 13.85 46.50
N SER A 615 8.29 13.62 46.08
CA SER A 615 7.13 14.33 46.59
C SER A 615 5.81 13.94 45.90
N SER A 616 4.70 14.21 46.61
CA SER A 616 3.43 14.77 46.10
C SER A 616 2.94 14.38 44.69
N TRP A 617 1.75 13.78 44.60
CA TRP A 617 0.57 14.44 44.00
C TRP A 617 -0.74 13.73 44.45
N GLN A 618 -1.37 14.24 45.50
CA GLN A 618 -2.80 14.00 45.74
C GLN A 618 -3.61 15.04 44.95
N LYS A 619 -4.66 14.61 44.24
CA LYS A 619 -5.89 15.39 44.02
C LYS A 619 -7.10 14.47 43.98
N THR A 620 -8.04 14.71 44.89
CA THR A 620 -9.42 14.24 44.81
C THR A 620 -10.19 15.02 43.74
N PRO A 621 -11.41 14.59 43.42
CA PRO A 621 -12.52 15.53 43.61
C PRO A 621 -13.70 14.93 44.40
N THR A 622 -14.40 15.80 45.09
CA THR A 622 -15.58 15.54 45.92
C THR A 622 -16.85 15.86 45.12
N GLU A 623 -17.92 15.04 45.21
CA GLU A 623 -19.26 15.60 45.47
C GLU A 623 -20.30 14.58 45.98
N LYS A 624 -20.95 14.98 47.08
CA LYS A 624 -22.34 14.73 47.53
C LYS A 624 -22.88 13.29 47.68
N GLN A 625 -23.11 12.95 48.95
CA GLN A 625 -24.16 12.03 49.39
C GLN A 625 -25.48 12.81 49.55
N GLU A 626 -26.59 12.19 49.16
CA GLU A 626 -27.88 12.34 49.84
C GLU A 626 -28.23 10.99 50.46
N ALA A 627 -28.83 11.00 51.64
CA ALA A 627 -29.15 9.81 52.41
C ALA A 627 -30.65 9.74 52.67
N ASP A 628 -31.20 8.53 52.69
CA ASP A 628 -32.47 8.29 53.37
C ASP A 628 -32.46 6.87 53.99
N PRO A 629 -32.90 6.67 55.26
CA PRO A 629 -32.70 5.41 55.96
C PRO A 629 -33.99 4.60 56.06
N ASN A 630 -33.92 3.28 55.81
CA ASN A 630 -34.87 2.36 56.42
C ASN A 630 -34.30 0.96 56.62
N SER A 631 -33.87 0.66 57.84
CA SER A 631 -33.52 -0.70 58.26
C SER A 631 -34.68 -1.30 59.05
N ARG A 632 -35.22 -2.43 58.56
CA ARG A 632 -35.98 -3.36 59.40
C ARG A 632 -35.47 -4.78 59.19
N ALA A 633 -35.15 -5.42 60.32
CA ALA A 633 -34.56 -6.75 60.39
C ALA A 633 -35.61 -7.86 60.29
N ALA A 634 -35.18 -9.03 59.82
CA ALA A 634 -35.75 -10.35 60.12
C ALA A 634 -34.68 -11.43 59.76
N PRO A 635 -34.77 -12.70 60.23
CA PRO A 635 -33.60 -13.33 60.84
C PRO A 635 -33.12 -14.64 60.19
N SER A 636 -32.20 -15.30 60.90
CA SER A 636 -31.38 -16.45 60.54
C SER A 636 -32.07 -17.83 60.45
N GLN A 637 -31.60 -18.65 59.49
CA GLN A 637 -31.51 -20.14 59.53
C GLN A 637 -32.84 -20.94 59.48
N PRO A 638 -32.83 -22.26 59.15
CA PRO A 638 -31.74 -23.15 58.71
C PRO A 638 -32.01 -23.92 57.38
N ASN A 639 -31.02 -24.72 56.96
CA ASN A 639 -31.15 -25.82 55.99
C ASN A 639 -31.93 -27.02 56.61
N PRO A 640 -32.60 -27.93 55.86
CA PRO A 640 -31.90 -29.17 55.50
C PRO A 640 -32.38 -29.97 54.24
N GLN A 641 -31.45 -30.78 53.71
CA GLN A 641 -31.57 -32.18 53.24
C GLN A 641 -32.65 -32.65 52.21
N THR A 642 -32.13 -33.15 51.08
CA THR A 642 -32.43 -34.44 50.40
C THR A 642 -33.80 -35.12 50.54
N THR A 643 -34.43 -35.40 49.39
CA THR A 643 -34.99 -36.73 49.03
C THR A 643 -35.01 -36.94 47.51
N GLU A 644 -35.04 -38.20 47.09
CA GLU A 644 -35.03 -38.68 45.70
C GLU A 644 -36.42 -38.60 45.03
N SER A 645 -36.45 -38.39 43.71
CA SER A 645 -37.28 -39.12 42.71
C SER A 645 -36.97 -38.62 41.29
#